data_AF-A0A6G0X9G8-F1
#
_entry.id   AF-A0A6G0X9G8-F1
#
_cell.length_a   1.000
_cell.length_b   1.000
_cell.length_c   1.000
_cell.angle_alpha   90.00
_cell.angle_beta   90.00
_cell.angle_gamma   90.00
#
_symmetry.space_group_name_H-M   'P 1'
#
loop_
_entity.id
_entity.type
_entity.pdbx_description
1 polymer ?
#
loop_
_entity_poly.entity_id
_entity_poly.type
_entity_poly.pdbx_seq_one_letter_code
_entity_poly.pdbx_strand_id
1 'polypeptide(L)'
;MVAGGTTKSDKSEANESRLQFTPSASSFSSEHLPGAPILPDCVRWSADCKLACVTDESVMISTFLNKDLSRYLLHPPFLTRYFLPLPTKDKDFLIPPPPENVDSASGSMTYRILHEMTRSNSSNPREISLAKGDAGMTFAAAVWGPRGSAPRSSCAILTLTSNSHIVLYHPSVLDFNWKEVAVLSKSLKKYVSGNDWSHLEASQDPFFATPPSLKKQKTQDDQACSPQSVTFVNQSDLISVTSVAWSSASYDVDTSTTSSLLAFCGRTITTVWRYHHDNHRMEEDPIAMAHTGPHGWPTCSTWMHMETSDLALGTSSGNVLLLSLQGSELSIQRVLTTPHFQPVYSLQYTLHDISVASGTHISIWNTSSEELDKEPRFWQAHNSNITCLELNHMDDTIFSSSTDGCVKCWNKSGVEVTMKNLPRNNYPIFGLSMSPNCIQLAVGYVCPPAAKPSRITQADTTYARLSSGLECFAAPNAPNAKSLAVSVESQSSLDSIGDILAYCHLENSAFQAKQSEMSLLHVDPLPESKPLYAEFCAILESKYAALQSQEQWNMPLYLQVAYQVCTNVAASSNFEILSRLRQLIICYWCENTLEQILDQDNHKDTALSALLMADYLLLSASTNPTKWRLTKLSERLVEHAYQKFGNSEDMARLKSNQQLPPAREQCGLCSSPVPLTDKIMEPTCKNGHALERCFMTLRVIDAAGVVWKCMVCEALANVTANTNQLVCRLCGCFCQKIEY
;
A
#
# COMPACT_ATOMS: atom_id res chain seq x y z
N MET A 1 56.89 5.07 -39.18
CA MET A 1 55.55 4.83 -39.75
C MET A 1 54.84 3.86 -38.84
N VAL A 2 54.09 4.40 -37.88
CA VAL A 2 53.30 3.64 -36.90
C VAL A 2 51.89 3.59 -37.46
N ALA A 3 51.45 2.41 -37.90
CA ALA A 3 50.10 2.19 -38.38
C ALA A 3 49.20 1.89 -37.18
N GLY A 4 48.31 2.83 -36.86
CA GLY A 4 47.26 2.67 -35.88
C GLY A 4 46.16 1.74 -36.41
N GLY A 5 45.91 0.64 -35.69
CA GLY A 5 44.68 -0.12 -35.76
C GLY A 5 43.93 0.06 -34.45
N THR A 6 43.05 1.05 -34.37
CA THR A 6 42.09 1.16 -33.27
C THR A 6 40.99 0.12 -33.49
N THR A 7 40.94 -0.84 -32.58
CA THR A 7 39.92 -1.87 -32.50
C THR A 7 38.53 -1.23 -32.29
N LYS A 8 37.61 -1.53 -33.22
CA LYS A 8 36.20 -1.13 -33.16
C LYS A 8 35.36 -1.97 -32.17
N SER A 9 35.98 -2.88 -31.41
CA SER A 9 35.31 -3.84 -30.52
C SER A 9 34.88 -3.26 -29.16
N ASP A 10 35.58 -2.25 -28.65
CA ASP A 10 35.35 -1.81 -27.25
C ASP A 10 34.13 -0.88 -27.10
N LYS A 11 33.57 -0.38 -28.21
CA LYS A 11 32.33 0.41 -28.20
C LYS A 11 31.06 -0.44 -28.32
N SER A 12 31.14 -1.70 -28.75
CA SER A 12 29.97 -2.59 -28.79
C SER A 12 29.69 -3.22 -27.43
N GLU A 13 30.71 -3.63 -26.68
CA GLU A 13 30.53 -4.22 -25.34
C GLU A 13 30.03 -3.18 -24.32
N ALA A 14 30.48 -1.92 -24.41
CA ALA A 14 29.96 -0.83 -23.59
C ALA A 14 28.52 -0.41 -23.95
N ASN A 15 28.03 -0.80 -25.12
CA ASN A 15 26.63 -0.58 -25.53
C ASN A 15 25.75 -1.78 -25.17
N GLU A 16 26.25 -3.01 -25.13
CA GLU A 16 25.45 -4.18 -24.73
C GLU A 16 25.03 -4.13 -23.26
N SER A 17 25.88 -3.59 -22.37
CA SER A 17 25.53 -3.34 -20.96
C SER A 17 24.51 -2.19 -20.76
N ARG A 18 24.21 -1.41 -21.80
CA ARG A 18 23.16 -0.36 -21.80
C ARG A 18 21.80 -0.83 -22.33
N LEU A 19 21.68 -2.08 -22.78
CA LEU A 19 20.44 -2.59 -23.39
C LEU A 19 19.56 -3.37 -22.41
N GLN A 20 20.03 -3.58 -21.18
CA GLN A 20 19.29 -4.25 -20.11
C GLN A 20 19.11 -3.28 -18.95
N PHE A 21 17.95 -3.32 -18.29
CA PHE A 21 17.72 -2.57 -17.07
C PHE A 21 18.78 -2.98 -16.03
N THR A 22 19.69 -2.07 -15.73
CA THR A 22 20.74 -2.26 -14.72
C THR A 22 20.29 -1.61 -13.42
N PRO A 23 20.10 -2.37 -12.34
CA PRO A 23 19.61 -1.82 -11.10
C PRO A 23 20.63 -0.87 -10.47
N SER A 24 20.14 0.19 -9.83
CA SER A 24 20.96 1.13 -9.06
C SER A 24 21.65 0.39 -7.91
N ALA A 25 22.96 0.61 -7.73
CA ALA A 25 23.75 -0.06 -6.69
C ALA A 25 23.27 0.22 -5.25
N SER A 26 22.54 1.32 -5.05
CA SER A 26 21.93 1.70 -3.77
C SER A 26 20.54 1.12 -3.55
N SER A 27 19.93 0.46 -4.55
CA SER A 27 18.64 -0.22 -4.36
C SER A 27 18.86 -1.57 -3.70
N PHE A 28 17.99 -1.93 -2.75
CA PHE A 28 18.04 -3.24 -2.10
C PHE A 28 17.10 -4.26 -2.77
N SER A 29 16.19 -3.79 -3.62
CA SER A 29 15.28 -4.62 -4.42
C SER A 29 15.06 -3.97 -5.77
N SER A 30 15.05 -4.79 -6.82
CA SER A 30 14.76 -4.34 -8.18
C SER A 30 13.97 -5.39 -8.96
N GLU A 31 13.03 -4.93 -9.79
CA GLU A 31 12.14 -5.77 -10.56
C GLU A 31 11.96 -5.24 -11.98
N HIS A 32 11.81 -6.15 -12.94
CA HIS A 32 11.47 -5.79 -14.31
C HIS A 32 9.96 -5.89 -14.51
N LEU A 33 9.36 -4.83 -15.07
CA LEU A 33 7.94 -4.73 -15.35
C LEU A 33 7.66 -5.08 -16.83
N PRO A 34 6.59 -5.84 -17.13
CA PRO A 34 6.33 -6.38 -18.47
C PRO A 34 5.85 -5.33 -19.51
N GLY A 35 5.51 -4.11 -19.09
CA GLY A 35 5.05 -3.02 -19.96
C GLY A 35 5.64 -1.66 -19.56
N ALA A 36 5.00 -0.57 -19.98
CA ALA A 36 5.41 0.78 -19.60
C ALA A 36 4.22 1.63 -19.10
N PRO A 37 4.40 2.49 -18.08
CA PRO A 37 3.37 3.40 -17.64
C PRO A 37 3.04 4.44 -18.71
N ILE A 38 1.76 4.76 -18.88
CA ILE A 38 1.27 5.78 -19.82
C ILE A 38 1.29 7.16 -19.16
N LEU A 39 0.87 7.23 -17.90
CA LEU A 39 0.79 8.44 -17.10
C LEU A 39 1.82 8.40 -15.96
N PRO A 40 2.29 9.57 -15.50
CA PRO A 40 3.06 9.66 -14.27
C PRO A 40 2.21 9.22 -13.06
N ASP A 41 2.86 9.00 -11.92
CA ASP A 41 2.26 8.51 -10.67
C ASP A 41 1.72 7.06 -10.78
N CYS A 42 2.53 6.20 -11.40
CA CYS A 42 2.15 4.81 -11.70
C CYS A 42 2.43 3.82 -10.56
N VAL A 43 3.10 4.22 -9.49
CA VAL A 43 3.48 3.35 -8.38
C VAL A 43 2.76 3.85 -7.13
N ARG A 44 2.06 2.99 -6.39
CA ARG A 44 1.38 3.35 -5.15
C ARG A 44 1.47 2.26 -4.10
N TRP A 45 1.83 2.63 -2.88
CA TRP A 45 1.73 1.77 -1.70
C TRP A 45 0.33 1.81 -1.08
N SER A 46 -0.11 0.66 -0.58
CA SER A 46 -1.33 0.50 0.22
C SER A 46 -1.03 0.51 1.71
N ALA A 47 -2.04 0.80 2.52
CA ALA A 47 -1.93 0.76 3.98
C ALA A 47 -1.65 -0.65 4.56
N ASP A 48 -1.97 -1.72 3.81
CA ASP A 48 -1.63 -3.11 4.17
C ASP A 48 -0.30 -3.59 3.54
N CYS A 49 0.57 -2.63 3.14
CA CYS A 49 1.93 -2.86 2.67
C CYS A 49 2.05 -3.67 1.37
N LYS A 50 1.05 -3.59 0.48
CA LYS A 50 1.11 -4.06 -0.90
C LYS A 50 1.50 -2.91 -1.82
N LEU A 51 2.30 -3.21 -2.85
CA LEU A 51 2.76 -2.26 -3.83
C LEU A 51 2.05 -2.50 -5.16
N ALA A 52 1.34 -1.49 -5.67
CA ALA A 52 0.77 -1.51 -7.01
C ALA A 52 1.68 -0.74 -7.99
N CYS A 53 1.90 -1.31 -9.17
CA CYS A 53 2.57 -0.66 -10.28
C CYS A 53 1.71 -0.78 -11.53
N VAL A 54 1.30 0.36 -12.08
CA VAL A 54 0.45 0.45 -13.25
C VAL A 54 1.31 0.49 -14.50
N THR A 55 1.12 -0.48 -15.40
CA THR A 55 1.63 -0.44 -16.77
C THR A 55 0.46 -0.37 -17.74
N ASP A 56 0.74 -0.02 -19.00
CA ASP A 56 -0.21 -0.05 -20.10
C ASP A 56 -0.98 -1.39 -20.22
N GLU A 57 -0.28 -2.52 -20.09
CA GLU A 57 -0.87 -3.86 -20.22
C GLU A 57 -1.55 -4.40 -18.94
N SER A 58 -1.02 -4.10 -17.75
CA SER A 58 -1.47 -4.73 -16.49
C SER A 58 -1.15 -3.88 -15.27
N VAL A 59 -1.89 -4.09 -14.17
CA VAL A 59 -1.48 -3.59 -12.85
C VAL A 59 -0.80 -4.72 -12.10
N MET A 60 0.50 -4.58 -11.83
CA MET A 60 1.23 -5.51 -10.98
C MET A 60 0.99 -5.17 -9.51
N ILE A 61 0.59 -6.15 -8.72
CA ILE A 61 0.50 -6.06 -7.26
C ILE A 61 1.55 -6.98 -6.64
N SER A 62 2.50 -6.38 -5.95
CA SER A 62 3.52 -7.05 -5.16
C SER A 62 3.09 -7.09 -3.69
N THR A 63 2.86 -8.30 -3.18
CA THR A 63 2.51 -8.55 -1.77
C THR A 63 3.72 -9.12 -1.04
N PHE A 64 4.23 -8.34 -0.09
CA PHE A 64 5.28 -8.77 0.83
C PHE A 64 4.66 -9.54 2.00
N LEU A 65 5.37 -10.57 2.47
CA LEU A 65 4.93 -11.44 3.55
C LEU A 65 3.63 -12.21 3.26
N ASN A 66 3.53 -12.88 2.11
CA ASN A 66 2.38 -13.74 1.82
C ASN A 66 2.48 -15.07 2.59
N LYS A 67 2.25 -15.01 3.90
CA LYS A 67 2.14 -16.20 4.76
C LYS A 67 0.82 -16.94 4.59
N ASP A 68 -0.13 -16.37 3.86
CA ASP A 68 -1.37 -17.04 3.48
C ASP A 68 -1.09 -18.31 2.65
N LEU A 69 0.03 -18.33 1.93
CA LEU A 69 0.58 -19.49 1.21
C LEU A 69 1.12 -20.62 2.11
N SER A 70 1.42 -20.37 3.39
CA SER A 70 1.99 -21.41 4.26
C SER A 70 1.07 -22.61 4.47
N ARG A 71 -0.22 -22.46 4.13
CA ARG A 71 -1.20 -23.57 4.10
C ARG A 71 -0.91 -24.62 3.04
N TYR A 72 -0.32 -24.20 1.92
CA TYR A 72 -0.08 -25.05 0.75
C TYR A 72 1.41 -25.30 0.50
N LEU A 73 2.26 -24.36 0.91
CA LEU A 73 3.70 -24.44 0.76
C LEU A 73 4.35 -24.51 2.13
N LEU A 74 5.24 -25.50 2.33
CA LEU A 74 6.06 -25.60 3.54
C LEU A 74 6.93 -24.35 3.75
N HIS A 75 7.35 -23.71 2.67
CA HIS A 75 8.10 -22.46 2.66
C HIS A 75 7.43 -21.49 1.68
N PRO A 76 6.50 -20.64 2.15
CA PRO A 76 5.86 -19.65 1.28
C PRO A 76 6.91 -18.63 0.79
N PRO A 77 6.83 -18.19 -0.47
CA PRO A 77 7.68 -17.13 -0.95
C PRO A 77 7.38 -15.84 -0.18
N PHE A 78 8.44 -15.17 0.28
CA PHE A 78 8.30 -13.90 1.01
C PHE A 78 7.62 -12.82 0.16
N LEU A 79 7.81 -12.87 -1.16
CA LEU A 79 7.26 -11.92 -2.11
C LEU A 79 6.43 -12.65 -3.16
N THR A 80 5.19 -12.23 -3.32
CA THR A 80 4.27 -12.74 -4.35
C THR A 80 3.83 -11.63 -5.28
N ARG A 81 3.63 -11.96 -6.55
CA ARG A 81 3.23 -11.01 -7.59
C ARG A 81 1.96 -11.49 -8.25
N TYR A 82 1.04 -10.56 -8.43
CA TYR A 82 -0.17 -10.78 -9.19
C TYR A 82 -0.32 -9.70 -10.26
N PHE A 83 -0.70 -10.08 -11.47
CA PHE A 83 -0.96 -9.14 -12.54
C PHE A 83 -2.47 -9.06 -12.76
N LEU A 84 -3.06 -7.89 -12.54
CA LEU A 84 -4.48 -7.69 -12.82
C LEU A 84 -4.72 -7.76 -14.33
N PRO A 85 -5.63 -8.61 -14.78
CA PRO A 85 -6.07 -8.59 -16.16
C PRO A 85 -6.90 -7.34 -16.43
N LEU A 86 -6.90 -6.92 -17.69
CA LEU A 86 -7.78 -5.89 -18.20
C LEU A 86 -9.26 -6.25 -17.91
N PRO A 87 -10.09 -5.29 -17.41
CA PRO A 87 -11.47 -5.57 -17.07
C PRO A 87 -12.32 -6.05 -18.23
N THR A 88 -13.44 -6.71 -17.92
CA THR A 88 -14.36 -7.17 -18.97
C THR A 88 -14.94 -5.98 -19.73
N LYS A 89 -14.91 -6.04 -21.07
CA LYS A 89 -15.48 -4.98 -21.91
C LYS A 89 -16.99 -4.94 -21.70
N ASP A 90 -17.50 -3.77 -21.36
CA ASP A 90 -18.93 -3.53 -21.21
C ASP A 90 -19.61 -3.53 -22.59
N LYS A 91 -20.89 -3.88 -22.69
CA LYS A 91 -21.58 -3.87 -24.00
C LYS A 91 -22.29 -2.54 -24.28
N ASP A 92 -22.50 -1.74 -23.23
CA ASP A 92 -23.26 -0.49 -23.23
C ASP A 92 -22.34 0.72 -23.46
N PHE A 93 -21.64 0.73 -24.58
CA PHE A 93 -20.81 1.86 -25.00
C PHE A 93 -21.61 2.84 -25.85
N LEU A 94 -21.37 4.14 -25.62
CA LEU A 94 -21.80 5.18 -26.56
C LEU A 94 -20.99 5.02 -27.84
N ILE A 95 -21.59 4.39 -28.86
CA ILE A 95 -20.96 4.28 -30.17
C ILE A 95 -21.06 5.65 -30.83
N PRO A 96 -19.96 6.26 -31.30
CA PRO A 96 -20.04 7.52 -32.02
C PRO A 96 -20.94 7.34 -33.25
N PRO A 97 -21.84 8.30 -33.55
CA PRO A 97 -22.70 8.21 -34.73
C PRO A 97 -21.83 7.96 -35.97
N PRO A 98 -22.27 7.13 -36.94
CA PRO A 98 -21.48 6.85 -38.14
C PRO A 98 -21.11 8.16 -38.82
N PRO A 99 -19.88 8.30 -39.36
CA PRO A 99 -19.48 9.52 -40.04
C PRO A 99 -20.34 9.68 -41.29
N GLU A 100 -21.37 10.53 -41.24
CA GLU A 100 -21.89 11.13 -42.46
C GLU A 100 -20.79 12.05 -43.00
N ASN A 101 -20.61 12.04 -44.32
CA ASN A 101 -19.55 12.79 -44.99
C ASN A 101 -19.48 14.22 -44.44
N VAL A 102 -18.27 14.63 -44.02
CA VAL A 102 -17.80 15.97 -43.58
C VAL A 102 -17.63 16.15 -42.05
N ASP A 103 -16.36 16.38 -41.68
CA ASP A 103 -15.83 17.01 -40.46
C ASP A 103 -16.48 16.65 -39.11
N SER A 104 -16.20 15.43 -38.64
CA SER A 104 -16.36 15.06 -37.23
C SER A 104 -15.53 15.97 -36.32
N ALA A 105 -16.14 16.50 -35.25
CA ALA A 105 -15.44 17.26 -34.21
C ALA A 105 -14.22 16.49 -33.67
N SER A 106 -13.13 17.21 -33.39
CA SER A 106 -11.83 16.65 -32.98
C SER A 106 -11.90 15.67 -31.80
N GLY A 107 -12.83 15.90 -30.86
CA GLY A 107 -13.10 15.02 -29.72
C GLY A 107 -13.77 13.69 -30.10
N SER A 108 -14.69 13.69 -31.06
CA SER A 108 -15.39 12.48 -31.53
C SER A 108 -14.43 11.49 -32.20
N MET A 109 -13.42 11.98 -32.92
CA MET A 109 -12.44 11.12 -33.57
C MET A 109 -11.48 10.48 -32.56
N THR A 110 -11.00 11.22 -31.56
CA THR A 110 -10.16 10.67 -30.48
C THR A 110 -10.91 9.61 -29.66
N TYR A 111 -12.17 9.88 -29.31
CA TYR A 111 -13.04 8.91 -28.65
C TYR A 111 -13.25 7.67 -29.55
N ARG A 112 -13.50 7.84 -30.85
CA ARG A 112 -13.60 6.73 -31.80
C ARG A 112 -12.30 5.92 -31.87
N ILE A 113 -11.13 6.56 -31.94
CA ILE A 113 -9.81 5.89 -31.99
C ILE A 113 -9.52 5.06 -30.74
N LEU A 114 -9.98 5.52 -29.56
CA LEU A 114 -9.86 4.80 -28.30
C LEU A 114 -10.88 3.65 -28.17
N HIS A 115 -12.08 3.79 -28.75
CA HIS A 115 -13.21 2.89 -28.52
C HIS A 115 -13.61 1.99 -29.72
N GLU A 116 -13.04 2.17 -30.92
CA GLU A 116 -13.40 1.42 -32.13
C GLU A 116 -12.75 0.02 -32.15
N MET A 117 -13.59 -1.03 -32.17
CA MET A 117 -13.17 -2.43 -32.07
C MET A 117 -12.61 -3.04 -33.37
N THR A 118 -12.76 -2.38 -34.52
CA THR A 118 -12.30 -2.89 -35.82
C THR A 118 -11.35 -1.90 -36.48
N ARG A 119 -10.09 -1.90 -36.04
CA ARG A 119 -9.05 -1.14 -36.72
C ARG A 119 -8.72 -1.76 -38.06
N SER A 120 -9.29 -1.23 -39.14
CA SER A 120 -8.72 -1.38 -40.47
C SER A 120 -7.37 -0.63 -40.49
N ASN A 121 -6.27 -1.38 -40.45
CA ASN A 121 -4.90 -1.00 -40.84
C ASN A 121 -4.67 0.52 -40.99
N SER A 122 -4.42 1.24 -39.88
CA SER A 122 -3.89 2.60 -40.01
C SER A 122 -2.45 2.51 -40.54
N SER A 123 -2.16 3.26 -41.60
CA SER A 123 -0.86 3.25 -42.29
C SER A 123 0.23 4.04 -41.57
N ASN A 124 -0.05 4.56 -40.36
CA ASN A 124 0.84 5.44 -39.62
C ASN A 124 1.57 4.68 -38.49
N PRO A 125 2.86 4.35 -38.64
CA PRO A 125 3.60 3.53 -37.68
C PRO A 125 3.82 4.21 -36.31
N ARG A 126 3.63 5.54 -36.19
CA ARG A 126 3.70 6.26 -34.90
C ARG A 126 2.44 6.13 -34.05
N GLU A 127 1.30 5.81 -34.66
CA GLU A 127 0.05 5.52 -33.94
C GLU A 127 -0.02 4.06 -33.45
N ILE A 128 0.79 3.19 -34.06
CA ILE A 128 0.88 1.76 -33.74
C ILE A 128 1.62 1.52 -32.41
N SER A 129 2.51 2.42 -31.98
CA SER A 129 3.34 2.24 -30.78
C SER A 129 2.61 2.48 -29.45
N LEU A 130 1.46 3.16 -29.45
CA LEU A 130 0.63 3.38 -28.26
C LEU A 130 -0.52 2.35 -28.13
N ALA A 131 -0.65 1.43 -29.10
CA ALA A 131 -1.94 0.85 -29.40
C ALA A 131 -1.88 -0.60 -29.92
N LYS A 132 -1.03 -1.44 -29.33
CA LYS A 132 -0.77 -2.81 -29.83
C LYS A 132 -1.16 -3.94 -28.85
N GLY A 133 -2.24 -3.74 -28.08
CA GLY A 133 -3.00 -4.83 -27.49
C GLY A 133 -4.30 -5.07 -28.26
N ASP A 134 -4.73 -6.32 -28.42
CA ASP A 134 -6.06 -6.69 -28.97
C ASP A 134 -7.25 -6.11 -28.17
N ALA A 135 -6.96 -5.50 -27.01
CA ALA A 135 -7.90 -4.71 -26.25
C ALA A 135 -7.71 -3.21 -26.58
N GLY A 136 -8.73 -2.56 -27.14
CA GLY A 136 -8.84 -1.10 -27.20
C GLY A 136 -9.02 -0.45 -25.82
N MET A 137 -8.20 -0.84 -24.85
CA MET A 137 -8.24 -0.44 -23.45
C MET A 137 -6.88 -0.69 -22.80
N THR A 138 -6.37 0.31 -22.08
CA THR A 138 -5.12 0.24 -21.30
C THR A 138 -5.35 0.80 -19.89
N PHE A 139 -4.55 0.38 -18.90
CA PHE A 139 -4.62 1.00 -17.57
C PHE A 139 -3.98 2.39 -17.58
N ALA A 140 -4.64 3.34 -16.93
CA ALA A 140 -4.22 4.73 -16.82
C ALA A 140 -3.74 5.07 -15.40
N ALA A 141 -4.49 4.64 -14.38
CA ALA A 141 -4.15 4.88 -12.98
C ALA A 141 -4.72 3.77 -12.07
N ALA A 142 -4.18 3.64 -10.86
CA ALA A 142 -4.72 2.79 -9.81
C ALA A 142 -4.59 3.47 -8.46
N VAL A 143 -5.62 3.34 -7.62
CA VAL A 143 -5.70 3.97 -6.30
C VAL A 143 -6.11 2.93 -5.28
N TRP A 144 -5.40 2.92 -4.15
CA TRP A 144 -5.71 2.06 -3.02
C TRP A 144 -6.81 2.66 -2.16
N GLY A 145 -7.75 1.83 -1.72
CA GLY A 145 -8.68 2.18 -0.66
C GLY A 145 -8.02 2.07 0.72
N PRO A 146 -8.59 2.75 1.73
CA PRO A 146 -8.11 2.63 3.09
C PRO A 146 -8.27 1.20 3.61
N ARG A 147 -7.54 0.87 4.66
CA ARG A 147 -7.58 -0.46 5.26
C ARG A 147 -9.01 -0.84 5.67
N GLY A 148 -9.45 -2.06 5.32
CA GLY A 148 -10.81 -2.54 5.57
C GLY A 148 -11.82 -2.16 4.50
N SER A 149 -11.39 -1.51 3.41
CA SER A 149 -12.22 -1.33 2.21
C SER A 149 -12.56 -2.66 1.53
N ALA A 150 -11.71 -3.67 1.71
CA ALA A 150 -11.96 -5.05 1.28
C ALA A 150 -12.13 -6.00 2.48
N PRO A 151 -12.70 -7.21 2.27
CA PRO A 151 -12.89 -8.20 3.32
C PRO A 151 -11.60 -8.52 4.07
N ARG A 152 -11.69 -8.84 5.37
CA ARG A 152 -10.55 -9.22 6.24
C ARG A 152 -9.57 -8.09 6.55
N SER A 153 -10.03 -6.84 6.65
CA SER A 153 -9.18 -5.68 6.94
C SER A 153 -8.09 -5.42 5.88
N SER A 154 -8.27 -5.89 4.65
CA SER A 154 -7.34 -5.61 3.54
C SER A 154 -7.74 -4.35 2.79
N CYS A 155 -6.83 -3.84 1.95
CA CYS A 155 -7.14 -2.73 1.06
C CYS A 155 -7.76 -3.24 -0.24
N ALA A 156 -8.78 -2.55 -0.74
CA ALA A 156 -9.30 -2.71 -2.10
C ALA A 156 -8.47 -1.85 -3.07
N ILE A 157 -8.45 -2.22 -4.34
CA ILE A 157 -7.81 -1.41 -5.39
C ILE A 157 -8.84 -0.98 -6.41
N LEU A 158 -8.78 0.29 -6.79
CA LEU A 158 -9.61 0.90 -7.81
C LEU A 158 -8.73 1.21 -9.02
N THR A 159 -9.09 0.69 -10.19
CA THR A 159 -8.34 0.94 -11.43
C THR A 159 -9.12 1.84 -12.36
N LEU A 160 -8.42 2.78 -13.00
CA LEU A 160 -8.92 3.61 -14.08
C LEU A 160 -8.26 3.19 -15.39
N THR A 161 -9.06 3.00 -16.43
CA THR A 161 -8.55 2.74 -17.79
C THR A 161 -8.65 3.98 -18.68
N SER A 162 -7.93 3.97 -19.82
CA SER A 162 -7.95 5.04 -20.82
C SER A 162 -9.34 5.34 -21.40
N ASN A 163 -10.29 4.41 -21.26
CA ASN A 163 -11.69 4.55 -21.69
C ASN A 163 -12.63 5.01 -20.56
N SER A 164 -12.07 5.54 -19.46
CA SER A 164 -12.80 5.95 -18.26
C SER A 164 -13.61 4.82 -17.62
N HIS A 165 -13.16 3.57 -17.75
CA HIS A 165 -13.72 2.48 -16.95
C HIS A 165 -13.08 2.46 -15.57
N ILE A 166 -13.94 2.55 -14.56
CA ILE A 166 -13.57 2.51 -13.15
C ILE A 166 -14.02 1.17 -12.59
N VAL A 167 -13.06 0.36 -12.15
CA VAL A 167 -13.32 -1.02 -11.70
C VAL A 167 -12.70 -1.25 -10.34
N LEU A 168 -13.52 -1.76 -9.43
CA LEU A 168 -13.15 -2.10 -8.07
C LEU A 168 -12.78 -3.58 -7.97
N TYR A 169 -11.59 -3.86 -7.45
CA TYR A 169 -11.11 -5.20 -7.21
C TYR A 169 -10.90 -5.46 -5.72
N HIS A 170 -11.29 -6.66 -5.28
CA HIS A 170 -10.99 -7.17 -3.95
C HIS A 170 -10.02 -8.35 -4.02
N PRO A 171 -9.12 -8.48 -3.04
CA PRO A 171 -8.30 -9.68 -2.91
C PRO A 171 -9.16 -10.90 -2.58
N SER A 172 -8.76 -12.05 -3.12
CA SER A 172 -9.40 -13.34 -2.83
C SER A 172 -9.07 -13.84 -1.42
N VAL A 173 -9.59 -15.02 -1.06
CA VAL A 173 -9.01 -15.79 0.05
C VAL A 173 -7.53 -16.01 -0.27
N LEU A 174 -6.64 -15.60 0.63
CA LEU A 174 -5.18 -15.79 0.56
C LEU A 174 -4.41 -14.90 -0.44
N ASP A 175 -4.98 -13.77 -0.86
CA ASP A 175 -4.35 -12.80 -1.77
C ASP A 175 -3.83 -13.41 -3.10
N PHE A 176 -4.33 -14.58 -3.50
CA PHE A 176 -3.91 -15.25 -4.74
C PHE A 176 -4.39 -14.54 -5.99
N ASN A 177 -5.66 -14.12 -5.98
CA ASN A 177 -6.33 -13.54 -7.12
C ASN A 177 -7.04 -12.26 -6.71
N TRP A 178 -7.16 -11.32 -7.64
CA TRP A 178 -7.98 -10.12 -7.46
C TRP A 178 -9.26 -10.28 -8.27
N LYS A 179 -10.40 -10.26 -7.58
CA LYS A 179 -11.72 -10.44 -8.20
C LYS A 179 -12.32 -9.08 -8.50
N GLU A 180 -12.85 -8.93 -9.72
CA GLU A 180 -13.69 -7.80 -10.10
C GLU A 180 -15.00 -7.86 -9.31
N VAL A 181 -15.27 -6.84 -8.49
CA VAL A 181 -16.45 -6.79 -7.62
C VAL A 181 -17.52 -5.84 -8.16
N ALA A 182 -17.09 -4.67 -8.65
CA ALA A 182 -18.00 -3.67 -9.17
C ALA A 182 -17.36 -2.83 -10.27
N VAL A 183 -18.15 -2.49 -11.28
CA VAL A 183 -17.79 -1.52 -12.33
C VAL A 183 -18.50 -0.21 -12.00
N LEU A 184 -17.79 0.71 -11.34
CA LEU A 184 -18.37 1.96 -10.81
C LEU A 184 -18.70 2.95 -11.93
N SER A 185 -18.08 2.82 -13.12
CA SER A 185 -18.41 3.65 -14.27
C SER A 185 -19.87 3.47 -14.73
N LYS A 186 -20.53 2.36 -14.41
CA LYS A 186 -21.97 2.14 -14.70
C LYS A 186 -22.86 3.08 -13.90
N SER A 187 -22.55 3.29 -12.62
CA SER A 187 -23.29 4.22 -11.76
C SER A 187 -23.13 5.66 -12.23
N LEU A 188 -21.91 6.06 -12.61
CA LEU A 188 -21.67 7.40 -13.19
C LEU A 188 -22.44 7.61 -14.50
N LYS A 189 -22.43 6.61 -15.41
CA LYS A 189 -23.21 6.67 -16.66
C LYS A 189 -24.72 6.80 -16.38
N LYS A 190 -25.25 6.02 -15.43
CA LYS A 190 -26.67 6.08 -15.02
C LYS A 190 -27.01 7.48 -14.51
N TYR A 191 -26.18 8.04 -13.62
CA TYR A 191 -26.35 9.39 -13.08
C TYR A 191 -26.33 10.47 -14.17
N VAL A 192 -25.34 10.44 -15.07
CA VAL A 192 -25.26 11.39 -16.19
C VAL A 192 -26.45 11.25 -17.13
N SER A 193 -26.92 10.03 -17.41
CA SER A 193 -28.09 9.83 -18.27
C SER A 193 -29.42 10.28 -17.65
N GLY A 194 -29.50 10.34 -16.32
CA GLY A 194 -30.72 10.70 -15.59
C GLY A 194 -30.94 12.22 -15.42
N ASN A 195 -29.92 13.03 -15.68
CA ASN A 195 -29.92 14.46 -15.40
C ASN A 195 -29.74 15.32 -16.67
N ASP A 196 -30.26 16.55 -16.63
CA ASP A 196 -30.14 17.52 -17.72
C ASP A 196 -28.88 18.40 -17.56
N TRP A 197 -27.98 18.36 -18.54
CA TRP A 197 -26.66 19.01 -18.51
C TRP A 197 -26.52 20.22 -19.45
N SER A 198 -27.62 20.71 -20.02
CA SER A 198 -27.60 21.79 -21.01
C SER A 198 -27.07 23.13 -20.49
N HIS A 199 -26.96 23.28 -19.17
CA HIS A 199 -26.50 24.50 -18.50
C HIS A 199 -24.98 24.57 -18.32
N LEU A 200 -24.25 23.48 -18.57
CA LEU A 200 -22.80 23.43 -18.44
C LEU A 200 -22.11 23.79 -19.75
N GLU A 201 -21.13 24.70 -19.67
CA GLU A 201 -20.30 25.06 -20.82
C GLU A 201 -19.19 24.00 -21.05
N ALA A 202 -18.91 23.68 -22.31
CA ALA A 202 -17.85 22.75 -22.67
C ALA A 202 -16.46 23.37 -22.40
N SER A 203 -15.55 22.58 -21.82
CA SER A 203 -14.18 23.04 -21.53
C SER A 203 -13.36 23.17 -22.83
N GLN A 204 -12.76 24.35 -23.05
CA GLN A 204 -11.85 24.58 -24.17
C GLN A 204 -10.41 24.50 -23.65
N ASP A 205 -9.78 23.33 -23.74
CA ASP A 205 -8.40 23.15 -23.28
C ASP A 205 -7.43 22.88 -24.46
N PRO A 206 -6.31 23.63 -24.59
CA PRO A 206 -5.41 23.54 -25.75
C PRO A 206 -4.29 22.49 -25.64
N PHE A 207 -4.08 21.87 -24.46
CA PHE A 207 -2.86 21.09 -24.18
C PHE A 207 -2.89 19.61 -24.56
N PHE A 208 -4.06 18.97 -24.57
CA PHE A 208 -4.22 17.70 -25.28
C PHE A 208 -4.51 18.03 -26.74
N ALA A 209 -3.44 18.39 -27.46
CA ALA A 209 -3.49 18.53 -28.89
C ALA A 209 -4.02 17.22 -29.48
N THR A 210 -5.30 17.26 -29.86
CA THR A 210 -5.79 16.47 -30.98
C THR A 210 -4.78 16.62 -32.12
N PRO A 211 -4.43 15.54 -32.84
CA PRO A 211 -3.41 15.58 -33.87
C PRO A 211 -3.65 16.80 -34.75
N PRO A 212 -2.60 17.58 -35.07
CA PRO A 212 -2.76 18.88 -35.69
C PRO A 212 -3.65 18.70 -36.90
N SER A 213 -4.76 19.45 -36.96
CA SER A 213 -5.47 19.62 -38.21
C SER A 213 -4.41 20.10 -39.20
N LEU A 214 -4.08 19.24 -40.17
CA LEU A 214 -3.25 19.61 -41.30
C LEU A 214 -3.79 20.96 -41.76
N LYS A 215 -2.95 22.00 -41.71
CA LYS A 215 -3.31 23.37 -42.11
C LYS A 215 -3.97 23.29 -43.49
N LYS A 216 -5.29 23.20 -43.54
CA LYS A 216 -6.06 23.29 -44.77
C LYS A 216 -6.14 24.76 -45.10
N GLN A 217 -5.76 25.08 -46.32
CA GLN A 217 -5.91 26.40 -46.90
C GLN A 217 -7.34 26.87 -46.68
N LYS A 218 -7.49 28.09 -46.16
CA LYS A 218 -8.76 28.79 -46.02
C LYS A 218 -9.52 28.70 -47.35
N THR A 219 -10.50 27.83 -47.40
CA THR A 219 -11.60 27.90 -48.36
C THR A 219 -12.79 28.40 -47.55
N GLN A 220 -13.40 29.47 -48.05
CA GLN A 220 -14.59 30.08 -47.49
C GLN A 220 -15.73 29.08 -47.66
N ASP A 221 -16.00 28.29 -46.62
CA ASP A 221 -17.28 27.65 -46.32
C ASP A 221 -17.11 26.99 -44.94
N ASP A 222 -17.34 27.76 -43.87
CA ASP A 222 -17.47 27.24 -42.51
C ASP A 222 -18.76 26.39 -42.45
N GLN A 223 -18.70 25.14 -42.88
CA GLN A 223 -19.77 24.17 -42.71
C GLN A 223 -19.79 23.71 -41.26
N ALA A 224 -20.85 24.07 -40.54
CA ALA A 224 -21.08 23.76 -39.14
C ALA A 224 -21.09 22.23 -38.88
N CYS A 225 -20.41 21.80 -37.83
CA CYS A 225 -20.42 20.42 -37.35
C CYS A 225 -21.86 19.99 -37.02
N SER A 226 -22.23 18.73 -37.31
CA SER A 226 -23.61 18.25 -37.07
C SER A 226 -24.02 18.41 -35.59
N PRO A 227 -25.28 18.79 -35.28
CA PRO A 227 -25.73 18.97 -33.90
C PRO A 227 -25.62 17.67 -33.10
N GLN A 228 -25.80 16.51 -33.75
CA GLN A 228 -25.67 15.18 -33.13
C GLN A 228 -24.25 14.87 -32.67
N SER A 229 -23.23 15.28 -33.44
CA SER A 229 -21.83 15.12 -33.02
C SER A 229 -21.45 16.01 -31.84
N VAL A 230 -22.02 17.22 -31.75
CA VAL A 230 -21.77 18.14 -30.63
C VAL A 230 -22.42 17.61 -29.34
N THR A 231 -23.68 17.13 -29.43
CA THR A 231 -24.35 16.50 -28.28
C THR A 231 -23.63 15.25 -27.79
N PHE A 232 -23.08 14.45 -28.71
CA PHE A 232 -22.29 13.27 -28.37
C PHE A 232 -20.99 13.65 -27.64
N VAL A 233 -20.25 14.64 -28.14
CA VAL A 233 -19.00 15.11 -27.51
C VAL A 233 -19.28 15.59 -26.09
N ASN A 234 -20.31 16.42 -25.90
CA ASN A 234 -20.69 16.90 -24.57
C ASN A 234 -21.05 15.76 -23.62
N GLN A 235 -21.81 14.75 -24.08
CA GLN A 235 -22.12 13.57 -23.27
C GLN A 235 -20.87 12.74 -22.95
N SER A 236 -19.95 12.61 -23.90
CA SER A 236 -18.70 11.86 -23.70
C SER A 236 -17.77 12.57 -22.70
N ASP A 237 -17.70 13.90 -22.72
CA ASP A 237 -16.88 14.68 -21.81
C ASP A 237 -17.44 14.69 -20.38
N LEU A 238 -18.76 14.58 -20.20
CA LEU A 238 -19.42 14.40 -18.89
C LEU A 238 -19.13 13.04 -18.25
N ILE A 239 -18.97 12.00 -19.06
CA ILE A 239 -18.69 10.64 -18.58
C ILE A 239 -17.18 10.40 -18.43
N SER A 240 -16.35 11.17 -19.14
CA SER A 240 -14.90 11.00 -19.13
C SER A 240 -14.31 11.32 -17.75
N VAL A 241 -13.66 10.32 -17.15
CA VAL A 241 -12.90 10.43 -15.90
C VAL A 241 -11.42 10.36 -16.22
N THR A 242 -10.67 11.34 -15.71
CA THR A 242 -9.23 11.51 -15.95
C THR A 242 -8.40 11.18 -14.70
N SER A 243 -8.94 11.44 -13.51
CA SER A 243 -8.27 11.16 -12.24
C SER A 243 -9.27 10.65 -11.19
N VAL A 244 -8.79 9.84 -10.27
CA VAL A 244 -9.57 9.26 -9.18
C VAL A 244 -8.82 9.44 -7.87
N ALA A 245 -9.54 9.68 -6.77
CA ALA A 245 -8.97 9.73 -5.43
C ALA A 245 -9.88 9.03 -4.41
N TRP A 246 -9.28 8.33 -3.45
CA TRP A 246 -9.99 7.62 -2.37
C TRP A 246 -9.59 8.22 -1.02
N SER A 247 -10.56 8.65 -0.22
CA SER A 247 -10.32 9.23 1.11
C SER A 247 -9.92 8.16 2.13
N SER A 248 -9.43 8.61 3.28
CA SER A 248 -9.33 7.77 4.47
C SER A 248 -10.72 7.29 4.94
N ALA A 249 -10.74 6.22 5.73
CA ALA A 249 -11.98 5.70 6.30
C ALA A 249 -12.43 6.59 7.46
N SER A 250 -13.70 7.01 7.45
CA SER A 250 -14.37 7.66 8.56
C SER A 250 -15.29 6.67 9.26
N TYR A 251 -15.26 6.69 10.60
CA TYR A 251 -16.21 5.97 11.42
C TYR A 251 -17.32 6.93 11.84
N ASP A 252 -18.54 6.67 11.38
CA ASP A 252 -19.70 7.43 11.81
C ASP A 252 -20.26 6.82 13.10
N VAL A 253 -20.26 7.62 14.18
CA VAL A 253 -20.72 7.19 15.51
C VAL A 253 -22.22 6.96 15.52
N ASP A 254 -22.98 7.72 14.72
CA ASP A 254 -24.45 7.71 14.76
C ASP A 254 -25.02 6.48 14.04
N THR A 255 -24.43 6.12 12.90
CA THR A 255 -24.83 4.93 12.12
C THR A 255 -24.04 3.69 12.49
N SER A 256 -22.97 3.82 13.27
CA SER A 256 -21.98 2.75 13.57
C SER A 256 -21.36 2.12 12.32
N THR A 257 -21.39 2.82 11.18
CA THR A 257 -20.84 2.32 9.92
C THR A 257 -19.51 2.97 9.59
N THR A 258 -18.57 2.18 9.09
CA THR A 258 -17.33 2.72 8.53
C THR A 258 -17.53 3.02 7.05
N SER A 259 -17.28 4.26 6.63
CA SER A 259 -17.43 4.68 5.23
C SER A 259 -16.20 5.43 4.73
N SER A 260 -16.02 5.48 3.42
CA SER A 260 -15.00 6.32 2.76
C SER A 260 -15.60 6.99 1.54
N LEU A 261 -14.92 8.02 1.05
CA LEU A 261 -15.35 8.84 -0.07
C LEU A 261 -14.48 8.58 -1.29
N LEU A 262 -15.14 8.44 -2.43
CA LEU A 262 -14.53 8.25 -3.74
C LEU A 262 -14.79 9.50 -4.59
N ALA A 263 -13.72 10.16 -5.06
CA ALA A 263 -13.82 11.26 -6.00
C ALA A 263 -13.52 10.77 -7.42
N PHE A 264 -14.47 10.94 -8.33
CA PHE A 264 -14.26 10.75 -9.77
C PHE A 264 -14.14 12.12 -10.42
N CYS A 265 -12.94 12.45 -10.86
CA CYS A 265 -12.60 13.74 -11.43
C CYS A 265 -12.60 13.61 -12.95
N GLY A 266 -13.63 14.17 -13.58
CA GLY A 266 -13.80 14.16 -15.03
C GLY A 266 -13.39 15.45 -15.70
N ARG A 267 -13.45 15.48 -17.04
CA ARG A 267 -13.08 16.68 -17.82
C ARG A 267 -13.97 17.89 -17.56
N THR A 268 -15.20 17.66 -17.15
CA THR A 268 -16.25 18.69 -16.98
C THR A 268 -16.78 18.73 -15.55
N ILE A 269 -17.09 17.56 -14.98
CA ILE A 269 -17.63 17.43 -13.63
C ILE A 269 -16.74 16.57 -12.74
N THR A 270 -16.71 16.92 -11.47
CA THR A 270 -16.16 16.07 -10.41
C THR A 270 -17.31 15.59 -9.53
N THR A 271 -17.39 14.28 -9.30
CA THR A 271 -18.46 13.65 -8.49
C THR A 271 -17.86 12.92 -7.29
N VAL A 272 -18.53 13.00 -6.14
CA VAL A 272 -18.11 12.34 -4.90
C VAL A 272 -19.14 11.29 -4.49
N TRP A 273 -18.68 10.09 -4.17
CA TRP A 273 -19.50 8.92 -3.89
C TRP A 273 -19.16 8.32 -2.52
N ARG A 274 -20.16 7.80 -1.80
CA ARG A 274 -19.93 7.08 -0.54
C ARG A 274 -19.66 5.60 -0.81
N TYR A 275 -18.64 5.07 -0.15
CA TYR A 275 -18.33 3.65 -0.10
C TYR A 275 -18.46 3.12 1.32
N HIS A 276 -19.34 2.12 1.51
CA HIS A 276 -19.59 1.49 2.80
C HIS A 276 -18.67 0.28 2.99
N HIS A 277 -17.89 0.27 4.06
CA HIS A 277 -16.93 -0.79 4.35
C HIS A 277 -17.60 -2.07 4.87
N ASP A 278 -18.72 -1.97 5.60
CA ASP A 278 -19.37 -3.14 6.22
C ASP A 278 -19.97 -4.09 5.19
N ASN A 279 -20.56 -3.52 4.13
CA ASN A 279 -21.16 -4.26 3.02
C ASN A 279 -20.28 -4.30 1.76
N HIS A 280 -19.12 -3.63 1.79
CA HIS A 280 -18.19 -3.46 0.67
C HIS A 280 -18.89 -3.00 -0.63
N ARG A 281 -19.73 -1.96 -0.54
CA ARG A 281 -20.55 -1.45 -1.66
C ARG A 281 -20.55 0.08 -1.72
N MET A 282 -20.57 0.61 -2.94
CA MET A 282 -20.79 2.03 -3.22
C MET A 282 -22.28 2.34 -3.27
N GLU A 283 -22.67 3.54 -2.86
CA GLU A 283 -24.03 4.06 -3.05
C GLU A 283 -24.39 4.20 -4.55
N GLU A 284 -25.68 4.12 -4.89
CA GLU A 284 -26.14 4.20 -6.28
C GLU A 284 -26.11 5.61 -6.87
N ASP A 285 -26.23 6.63 -6.03
CA ASP A 285 -26.22 8.04 -6.40
C ASP A 285 -25.03 8.76 -5.76
N PRO A 286 -24.46 9.80 -6.41
CA PRO A 286 -23.37 10.57 -5.84
C PRO A 286 -23.87 11.43 -4.67
N ILE A 287 -23.02 11.63 -3.66
CA ILE A 287 -23.29 12.53 -2.53
C ILE A 287 -23.33 13.98 -3.02
N ALA A 288 -22.37 14.35 -3.87
CA ALA A 288 -22.17 15.71 -4.32
C ALA A 288 -21.48 15.77 -5.68
N MET A 289 -21.64 16.90 -6.37
CA MET A 289 -21.05 17.18 -7.68
C MET A 289 -20.59 18.64 -7.75
N ALA A 290 -19.46 18.88 -8.41
CA ALA A 290 -18.94 20.22 -8.72
C ALA A 290 -18.59 20.35 -10.21
N HIS A 291 -18.86 21.52 -10.79
CA HIS A 291 -18.48 21.86 -12.16
C HIS A 291 -17.03 22.36 -12.19
N THR A 292 -16.11 21.50 -12.61
CA THR A 292 -14.66 21.76 -12.61
C THR A 292 -14.11 22.12 -14.00
N GLY A 293 -14.88 21.85 -15.06
CA GLY A 293 -14.53 22.10 -16.46
C GLY A 293 -14.02 23.51 -16.79
N PRO A 294 -14.56 24.61 -16.24
CA PRO A 294 -14.10 25.97 -16.56
C PRO A 294 -12.64 26.24 -16.17
N HIS A 295 -12.10 25.45 -15.25
CA HIS A 295 -10.76 25.66 -14.72
C HIS A 295 -9.69 24.79 -15.39
N GLY A 296 -10.05 23.94 -16.36
CA GLY A 296 -9.15 23.03 -17.08
C GLY A 296 -9.37 21.56 -16.70
N TRP A 297 -8.78 20.64 -17.47
CA TRP A 297 -8.96 19.21 -17.23
C TRP A 297 -8.18 18.74 -15.99
N PRO A 298 -8.81 18.00 -15.07
CA PRO A 298 -8.10 17.43 -13.92
C PRO A 298 -7.04 16.43 -14.38
N THR A 299 -5.80 16.62 -13.95
CA THR A 299 -4.65 15.75 -14.23
C THR A 299 -4.30 14.88 -13.04
N CYS A 300 -4.49 15.38 -11.82
CA CYS A 300 -4.27 14.65 -10.58
C CYS A 300 -5.26 15.11 -9.50
N SER A 301 -5.51 14.25 -8.51
CA SER A 301 -6.44 14.50 -7.42
C SER A 301 -5.95 13.84 -6.14
N THR A 302 -6.07 14.52 -5.00
CA THR A 302 -5.79 13.95 -3.69
C THR A 302 -6.77 14.47 -2.64
N TRP A 303 -7.10 13.63 -1.66
CA TRP A 303 -7.81 14.06 -0.45
C TRP A 303 -6.81 14.63 0.54
N MET A 304 -7.27 15.54 1.41
CA MET A 304 -6.44 16.04 2.49
C MET A 304 -6.02 14.87 3.41
N HIS A 305 -4.74 14.83 3.77
CA HIS A 305 -4.23 13.79 4.66
C HIS A 305 -4.94 13.87 6.03
N MET A 306 -5.43 12.73 6.53
CA MET A 306 -6.21 12.55 7.77
C MET A 306 -7.65 13.08 7.79
N GLU A 307 -8.05 13.99 6.91
CA GLU A 307 -9.44 14.47 6.81
C GLU A 307 -10.17 13.92 5.60
N THR A 308 -11.50 13.85 5.68
CA THR A 308 -12.33 13.21 4.64
C THR A 308 -13.14 14.19 3.80
N SER A 309 -13.33 15.44 4.24
CA SER A 309 -14.21 16.40 3.55
C SER A 309 -13.52 17.24 2.48
N ASP A 310 -12.20 17.38 2.52
CA ASP A 310 -11.49 18.33 1.67
C ASP A 310 -10.65 17.63 0.59
N LEU A 311 -10.80 18.10 -0.65
CA LEU A 311 -10.26 17.52 -1.87
C LEU A 311 -9.48 18.58 -2.66
N ALA A 312 -8.29 18.22 -3.16
CA ALA A 312 -7.50 19.06 -4.05
C ALA A 312 -7.39 18.43 -5.44
N LEU A 313 -7.54 19.25 -6.49
CA LEU A 313 -7.42 18.86 -7.89
C LEU A 313 -6.36 19.70 -8.60
N GLY A 314 -5.46 19.06 -9.34
CA GLY A 314 -4.52 19.72 -10.24
C GLY A 314 -5.06 19.65 -11.66
N THR A 315 -4.83 20.70 -12.44
CA THR A 315 -5.34 20.78 -13.83
C THR A 315 -4.21 20.92 -14.86
N SER A 316 -4.53 20.58 -16.10
CA SER A 316 -3.69 20.78 -17.29
C SER A 316 -3.37 22.25 -17.57
N SER A 317 -4.24 23.17 -17.17
CA SER A 317 -4.05 24.62 -17.34
C SER A 317 -3.17 25.24 -16.24
N GLY A 318 -2.71 24.44 -15.27
CA GLY A 318 -1.87 24.90 -14.16
C GLY A 318 -2.63 25.50 -12.99
N ASN A 319 -3.95 25.32 -12.93
CA ASN A 319 -4.75 25.64 -11.75
C ASN A 319 -4.79 24.47 -10.76
N VAL A 320 -4.89 24.79 -9.47
CA VAL A 320 -5.17 23.85 -8.39
C VAL A 320 -6.48 24.27 -7.72
N LEU A 321 -7.47 23.38 -7.73
CA LEU A 321 -8.79 23.60 -7.13
C LEU A 321 -8.82 22.98 -5.74
N LEU A 322 -9.19 23.77 -4.73
CA LEU A 322 -9.50 23.29 -3.38
C LEU A 322 -11.01 23.21 -3.25
N LEU A 323 -11.52 22.00 -3.03
CA LEU A 323 -12.94 21.71 -2.86
C LEU A 323 -13.19 21.21 -1.45
N SER A 324 -14.34 21.58 -0.89
CA SER A 324 -14.78 21.08 0.40
C SER A 324 -16.20 20.56 0.31
N LEU A 325 -16.41 19.39 0.90
CA LEU A 325 -17.68 18.71 0.99
C LEU A 325 -18.40 19.13 2.27
N GLN A 326 -19.46 19.92 2.14
CA GLN A 326 -20.33 20.30 3.24
C GLN A 326 -21.70 19.64 3.05
N GLY A 327 -21.93 18.53 3.76
CA GLY A 327 -23.14 17.73 3.62
C GLY A 327 -23.25 17.10 2.22
N SER A 328 -24.18 17.60 1.41
CA SER A 328 -24.45 17.13 0.04
C SER A 328 -23.95 18.09 -1.05
N GLU A 329 -23.27 19.18 -0.67
CA GLU A 329 -22.75 20.15 -1.63
C GLU A 329 -21.22 20.10 -1.67
N LEU A 330 -20.66 20.04 -2.89
CA LEU A 330 -19.22 20.11 -3.14
C LEU A 330 -18.92 21.50 -3.72
N SER A 331 -18.36 22.37 -2.89
CA SER A 331 -18.07 23.74 -3.28
C SER A 331 -16.59 23.92 -3.59
N ILE A 332 -16.29 24.69 -4.65
CA ILE A 332 -14.92 25.14 -4.92
C ILE A 332 -14.63 26.29 -3.97
N GLN A 333 -13.85 26.02 -2.92
CA GLN A 333 -13.44 27.05 -1.96
C GLN A 333 -12.44 28.02 -2.57
N ARG A 334 -11.48 27.49 -3.35
CA ARG A 334 -10.40 28.30 -3.91
C ARG A 334 -9.83 27.73 -5.20
N VAL A 335 -9.36 28.64 -6.05
CA VAL A 335 -8.54 28.33 -7.23
C VAL A 335 -7.16 28.96 -7.02
N LEU A 336 -6.13 28.13 -6.94
CA LEU A 336 -4.73 28.55 -6.90
C LEU A 336 -4.15 28.43 -8.31
N THR A 337 -3.32 29.37 -8.72
CA THR A 337 -2.66 29.32 -10.03
C THR A 337 -1.17 29.09 -9.83
N THR A 338 -0.65 28.03 -10.44
CA THR A 338 0.77 27.68 -10.32
C THR A 338 1.65 28.72 -11.00
N PRO A 339 2.88 28.93 -10.48
CA PRO A 339 3.87 29.74 -11.15
C PRO A 339 4.09 29.24 -12.59
N HIS A 340 4.10 30.16 -13.56
CA HIS A 340 4.32 29.85 -14.99
C HIS A 340 3.22 29.03 -15.70
N PHE A 341 2.04 28.85 -15.12
CA PHE A 341 0.88 28.18 -15.74
C PHE A 341 1.23 26.81 -16.35
N GLN A 342 2.09 26.06 -15.68
CA GLN A 342 2.49 24.73 -16.14
C GLN A 342 1.48 23.68 -15.67
N PRO A 343 1.23 22.62 -16.45
CA PRO A 343 0.39 21.51 -16.03
C PRO A 343 0.81 20.96 -14.67
N VAL A 344 -0.17 20.71 -13.81
CA VAL A 344 0.06 20.09 -12.50
C VAL A 344 0.14 18.58 -12.69
N TYR A 345 1.25 17.95 -12.34
CA TYR A 345 1.40 16.50 -12.49
C TYR A 345 1.12 15.74 -11.20
N SER A 346 1.45 16.32 -10.06
CA SER A 346 1.29 15.70 -8.74
C SER A 346 1.03 16.77 -7.71
N LEU A 347 0.24 16.42 -6.69
CA LEU A 347 -0.04 17.29 -5.56
C LEU A 347 -0.20 16.47 -4.29
N GLN A 348 0.10 17.08 -3.15
CA GLN A 348 -0.07 16.50 -1.82
C GLN A 348 -0.69 17.55 -0.92
N TYR A 349 -1.75 17.17 -0.20
CA TYR A 349 -2.56 18.10 0.58
C TYR A 349 -2.54 17.68 2.05
N THR A 350 -2.02 18.55 2.91
CA THR A 350 -1.98 18.34 4.36
C THR A 350 -2.76 19.42 5.09
N LEU A 351 -2.89 19.27 6.41
CA LEU A 351 -3.57 20.25 7.28
C LEU A 351 -2.92 21.64 7.27
N HIS A 352 -1.64 21.72 6.92
CA HIS A 352 -0.86 22.96 7.01
C HIS A 352 -0.58 23.60 5.66
N ASP A 353 -0.38 22.80 4.62
CA ASP A 353 -0.09 23.30 3.29
C ASP A 353 -0.51 22.33 2.18
N ILE A 354 -0.44 22.83 0.96
CA ILE A 354 -0.54 22.05 -0.27
C ILE A 354 0.76 22.19 -1.06
N SER A 355 1.38 21.04 -1.30
CA SER A 355 2.59 20.90 -2.10
C SER A 355 2.22 20.48 -3.52
N VAL A 356 2.67 21.25 -4.52
CA VAL A 356 2.26 21.11 -5.91
C VAL A 356 3.47 21.00 -6.81
N ALA A 357 3.51 19.99 -7.68
CA ALA A 357 4.50 19.81 -8.72
C ALA A 357 3.94 20.28 -10.08
N SER A 358 4.53 21.34 -10.64
CA SER A 358 4.12 21.91 -11.93
C SER A 358 5.33 22.13 -12.83
N GLY A 359 5.36 21.46 -13.98
CA GLY A 359 6.53 21.43 -14.86
C GLY A 359 7.80 21.01 -14.10
N THR A 360 8.81 21.88 -14.05
CA THR A 360 10.09 21.64 -13.36
C THR A 360 10.15 22.18 -11.92
N HIS A 361 9.06 22.81 -11.44
CA HIS A 361 9.02 23.55 -10.19
C HIS A 361 8.13 22.87 -9.15
N ILE A 362 8.50 23.03 -7.88
CA ILE A 362 7.65 22.71 -6.74
C ILE A 362 7.16 24.03 -6.15
N SER A 363 5.86 24.13 -5.87
CA SER A 363 5.26 25.26 -5.14
C SER A 363 4.51 24.76 -3.91
N ILE A 364 4.70 25.44 -2.77
CA ILE A 364 4.01 25.18 -1.51
C ILE A 364 3.11 26.38 -1.18
N TRP A 365 1.87 26.09 -0.84
CA TRP A 365 0.87 27.07 -0.42
C TRP A 365 0.36 26.74 0.97
N ASN A 366 0.38 27.70 1.89
CA ASN A 366 -0.16 27.49 3.22
C ASN A 366 -1.71 27.45 3.17
N THR A 367 -2.32 26.53 3.90
CA THR A 367 -3.77 26.32 3.95
C THR A 367 -4.42 27.04 5.14
N SER A 368 -3.64 27.64 6.04
CA SER A 368 -4.14 28.42 7.17
C SER A 368 -4.67 29.81 6.77
N SER A 369 -5.86 30.16 7.25
CA SER A 369 -6.61 31.37 6.89
C SER A 369 -5.82 32.68 7.01
N GLU A 370 -4.84 32.74 7.91
CA GLU A 370 -4.03 33.95 8.17
C GLU A 370 -2.86 34.13 7.18
N GLU A 371 -2.39 33.06 6.54
CA GLU A 371 -1.29 33.11 5.57
C GLU A 371 -1.74 32.89 4.13
N LEU A 372 -3.05 32.73 3.91
CA LEU A 372 -3.66 32.37 2.63
C LEU A 372 -3.40 33.39 1.50
N ASP A 373 -3.13 34.67 1.83
CA ASP A 373 -2.86 35.76 0.89
C ASP A 373 -1.37 35.97 0.59
N LYS A 374 -0.47 35.19 1.21
CA LYS A 374 0.97 35.28 0.92
C LYS A 374 1.29 34.58 -0.39
N GLU A 375 2.28 35.10 -1.12
CA GLU A 375 2.81 34.46 -2.31
C GLU A 375 3.30 33.03 -1.99
N PRO A 376 3.11 32.07 -2.92
CA PRO A 376 3.59 30.72 -2.72
C PRO A 376 5.10 30.70 -2.61
N ARG A 377 5.62 29.77 -1.82
CA ARG A 377 7.04 29.44 -1.89
C ARG A 377 7.23 28.49 -3.06
N PHE A 378 8.10 28.83 -4.00
CA PHE A 378 8.40 27.95 -5.11
C PHE A 378 9.87 28.00 -5.50
N TRP A 379 10.37 26.91 -6.05
CA TRP A 379 11.74 26.80 -6.53
C TRP A 379 11.81 25.80 -7.69
N GLN A 380 12.87 25.90 -8.48
CA GLN A 380 13.18 24.92 -9.51
C GLN A 380 13.79 23.69 -8.84
N ALA A 381 13.07 22.56 -8.85
CA ALA A 381 13.53 21.33 -8.22
C ALA A 381 14.37 20.46 -9.17
N HIS A 382 13.93 20.37 -10.43
CA HIS A 382 14.48 19.47 -11.44
C HIS A 382 14.83 20.19 -12.75
N ASN A 383 15.63 19.53 -13.58
CA ASN A 383 16.00 20.03 -14.91
C ASN A 383 14.96 19.66 -15.98
N SER A 384 14.05 18.75 -15.65
CA SER A 384 12.97 18.27 -16.50
C SER A 384 11.67 18.17 -15.70
N ASN A 385 10.58 17.76 -16.35
CA ASN A 385 9.26 17.73 -15.72
C ASN A 385 9.28 16.79 -14.51
N ILE A 386 8.72 17.28 -13.41
CA ILE A 386 8.44 16.50 -12.22
C ILE A 386 7.27 15.59 -12.55
N THR A 387 7.40 14.30 -12.23
CA THR A 387 6.39 13.29 -12.50
C THR A 387 5.56 13.00 -11.25
N CYS A 388 6.19 12.91 -10.08
CA CYS A 388 5.52 12.55 -8.84
C CYS A 388 6.07 13.37 -7.66
N LEU A 389 5.22 13.57 -6.65
CA LEU A 389 5.56 14.22 -5.39
C LEU A 389 4.99 13.41 -4.24
N GLU A 390 5.83 13.10 -3.24
CA GLU A 390 5.46 12.35 -2.05
C GLU A 390 5.95 13.06 -0.79
N LEU A 391 5.20 12.91 0.30
CA LEU A 391 5.55 13.47 1.62
C LEU A 391 5.93 12.35 2.58
N ASN A 392 6.67 12.71 3.62
CA ASN A 392 6.80 11.84 4.78
C ASN A 392 5.65 12.08 5.78
N HIS A 393 5.44 11.14 6.71
CA HIS A 393 4.38 11.25 7.73
C HIS A 393 4.43 12.49 8.60
N MET A 394 5.64 12.99 8.86
CA MET A 394 5.84 14.17 9.70
C MET A 394 5.67 15.47 8.92
N ASP A 395 5.40 15.39 7.61
CA ASP A 395 5.18 16.52 6.73
C ASP A 395 6.33 17.56 6.76
N ASP A 396 7.57 17.08 6.89
CA ASP A 396 8.77 17.92 6.97
C ASP A 396 9.64 17.84 5.69
N THR A 397 9.49 16.75 4.94
CA THR A 397 10.33 16.43 3.79
C THR A 397 9.50 16.02 2.58
N ILE A 398 9.89 16.57 1.44
CA ILE A 398 9.23 16.37 0.14
C ILE A 398 10.17 15.55 -0.73
N PHE A 399 9.65 14.46 -1.29
CA PHE A 399 10.31 13.66 -2.30
C PHE A 399 9.75 14.01 -3.67
N SER A 400 10.63 14.27 -4.63
CA SER A 400 10.23 14.54 -6.01
C SER A 400 10.98 13.62 -6.97
N SER A 401 10.27 13.10 -7.95
CA SER A 401 10.84 12.36 -9.08
C SER A 401 10.65 13.11 -10.38
N SER A 402 11.54 12.90 -11.34
CA SER A 402 11.47 13.57 -12.63
C SER A 402 11.90 12.69 -13.80
N THR A 403 11.48 13.10 -14.99
CA THR A 403 11.99 12.59 -16.27
C THR A 403 13.49 12.85 -16.47
N ASP A 404 14.13 13.69 -15.64
CA ASP A 404 15.60 13.83 -15.60
C ASP A 404 16.33 12.63 -14.98
N GLY A 405 15.58 11.63 -14.48
CA GLY A 405 16.12 10.39 -13.93
C GLY A 405 16.64 10.50 -12.50
N CYS A 406 16.36 11.62 -11.83
CA CYS A 406 16.71 11.83 -10.44
C CYS A 406 15.48 11.76 -9.53
N VAL A 407 15.68 11.20 -8.33
CA VAL A 407 14.83 11.48 -7.18
C VAL A 407 15.57 12.40 -6.24
N LYS A 408 14.90 13.47 -5.80
CA LYS A 408 15.46 14.44 -4.85
C LYS A 408 14.59 14.53 -3.61
N CYS A 409 15.21 14.95 -2.52
CA CYS A 409 14.56 15.20 -1.24
C CYS A 409 14.75 16.68 -0.88
N TRP A 410 13.71 17.32 -0.40
CA TRP A 410 13.66 18.74 -0.07
C TRP A 410 13.09 18.92 1.32
N ASN A 411 13.55 19.95 2.01
CA ASN A 411 12.76 20.49 3.10
C ASN A 411 11.68 21.45 2.55
N LYS A 412 10.68 21.79 3.37
CA LYS A 412 9.64 22.76 3.00
C LYS A 412 10.12 24.20 2.79
N SER A 413 11.40 24.49 3.04
CA SER A 413 12.01 25.78 2.69
C SER A 413 12.67 25.78 1.31
N GLY A 414 12.60 24.68 0.55
CA GLY A 414 13.17 24.55 -0.79
C GLY A 414 14.67 24.23 -0.83
N VAL A 415 15.26 23.81 0.29
CA VAL A 415 16.65 23.37 0.37
C VAL A 415 16.73 21.87 0.14
N GLU A 416 17.58 21.44 -0.80
CA GLU A 416 17.81 20.03 -1.12
C GLU A 416 18.50 19.32 0.07
N VAL A 417 17.88 18.27 0.59
CA VAL A 417 18.47 17.38 1.59
C VAL A 417 19.26 16.32 0.84
N THR A 418 20.59 16.40 0.93
CA THR A 418 21.47 15.50 0.16
C THR A 418 21.38 14.06 0.69
N MET A 419 20.89 13.16 -0.16
CA MET A 419 20.82 11.73 0.12
C MET A 419 21.61 10.93 -0.90
N LYS A 420 22.58 10.12 -0.43
CA LYS A 420 23.51 9.38 -1.29
C LYS A 420 22.90 8.14 -1.95
N ASN A 421 21.84 7.61 -1.37
CA ASN A 421 21.20 6.37 -1.78
C ASN A 421 20.09 6.58 -2.82
N LEU A 422 19.58 7.80 -3.00
CA LEU A 422 18.57 8.08 -4.01
C LEU A 422 19.14 7.95 -5.43
N PRO A 423 18.32 7.49 -6.38
CA PRO A 423 18.75 7.34 -7.76
C PRO A 423 19.08 8.70 -8.39
N ARG A 424 20.25 8.72 -9.03
CA ARG A 424 20.69 9.77 -9.96
C ARG A 424 21.09 9.07 -11.26
N ASN A 425 20.11 8.41 -11.86
CA ASN A 425 20.31 7.53 -13.03
C ASN A 425 19.82 8.22 -14.31
N ASN A 426 20.15 7.67 -15.48
CA ASN A 426 19.80 8.25 -16.79
C ASN A 426 18.42 7.84 -17.32
N TYR A 427 17.62 7.07 -16.57
CA TYR A 427 16.30 6.61 -17.01
C TYR A 427 15.18 7.50 -16.46
N PRO A 428 14.23 7.97 -17.30
CA PRO A 428 13.09 8.75 -16.84
C PRO A 428 12.29 8.02 -15.76
N ILE A 429 11.94 8.74 -14.69
CA ILE A 429 11.16 8.20 -13.57
C ILE A 429 9.71 8.63 -13.72
N PHE A 430 8.79 7.67 -13.70
CA PHE A 430 7.35 7.88 -13.87
C PHE A 430 6.52 7.49 -12.64
N GLY A 431 7.12 6.80 -11.66
CA GLY A 431 6.43 6.44 -10.43
C GLY A 431 7.32 6.70 -9.22
N LEU A 432 6.71 7.20 -8.15
CA LEU A 432 7.32 7.41 -6.85
C LEU A 432 6.26 7.12 -5.80
N SER A 433 6.54 6.24 -4.85
CA SER A 433 5.65 6.07 -3.72
C SER A 433 6.39 5.71 -2.45
N MET A 434 5.99 6.37 -1.37
CA MET A 434 6.53 6.13 -0.03
C MET A 434 5.77 5.00 0.65
N SER A 435 6.48 4.13 1.36
CA SER A 435 5.84 3.09 2.15
C SER A 435 5.01 3.68 3.30
N PRO A 436 4.00 2.95 3.82
CA PRO A 436 3.11 3.43 4.87
C PRO A 436 3.77 3.83 6.18
N ASN A 437 5.04 3.55 6.40
CA ASN A 437 5.81 4.03 7.57
C ASN A 437 7.01 4.89 7.18
N CYS A 438 7.11 5.31 5.91
CA CYS A 438 8.24 6.06 5.35
C CYS A 438 9.61 5.38 5.53
N ILE A 439 9.67 4.07 5.29
CA ILE A 439 10.88 3.24 5.44
C ILE A 439 11.45 2.86 4.09
N GLN A 440 10.58 2.65 3.11
CA GLN A 440 10.97 2.34 1.75
C GLN A 440 10.41 3.36 0.79
N LEU A 441 11.17 3.64 -0.27
CA LEU A 441 10.76 4.45 -1.38
C LEU A 441 10.79 3.58 -2.65
N ALA A 442 9.62 3.36 -3.25
CA ALA A 442 9.49 2.63 -4.50
C ALA A 442 9.54 3.60 -5.68
N VAL A 443 10.36 3.29 -6.68
CA VAL A 443 10.64 4.16 -7.83
C VAL A 443 10.43 3.36 -9.12
N GLY A 444 9.54 3.83 -9.97
CA GLY A 444 9.22 3.25 -11.27
C GLY A 444 9.93 3.98 -12.41
N TYR A 445 10.76 3.27 -13.16
CA TYR A 445 11.54 3.77 -14.30
C TYR A 445 10.93 3.32 -15.61
N VAL A 446 11.04 4.17 -16.62
CA VAL A 446 10.82 3.78 -18.01
C VAL A 446 12.17 3.60 -18.67
N CYS A 447 12.45 2.37 -19.12
CA CYS A 447 13.63 2.09 -19.91
C CYS A 447 13.35 2.46 -21.37
N PRO A 448 14.09 3.39 -21.97
CA PRO A 448 13.98 3.65 -23.39
C PRO A 448 14.31 2.36 -24.15
N PRO A 449 13.63 2.09 -25.28
CA PRO A 449 13.84 0.87 -26.02
C PRO A 449 15.32 0.78 -26.43
N ALA A 450 15.90 -0.39 -26.22
CA ALA A 450 17.22 -0.76 -26.66
C ALA A 450 17.36 -0.44 -28.16
N ALA A 451 17.92 0.73 -28.49
CA ALA A 451 18.17 1.11 -29.88
C ALA A 451 19.28 0.20 -30.39
N LYS A 452 18.94 -0.91 -31.03
CA LYS A 452 19.90 -1.68 -31.83
C LYS A 452 20.28 -0.83 -33.04
N PRO A 453 21.49 -0.26 -33.14
CA PRO A 453 21.82 0.67 -34.23
C PRO A 453 22.20 -0.04 -35.54
N SER A 454 21.95 -1.34 -35.69
CA SER A 454 22.52 -2.11 -36.80
C SER A 454 21.68 -3.31 -37.23
N ARG A 455 20.50 -3.08 -37.80
CA ARG A 455 19.94 -3.96 -38.86
C ARG A 455 18.82 -3.27 -39.64
N ILE A 456 18.94 -3.30 -40.96
CA ILE A 456 18.12 -2.57 -41.96
C ILE A 456 16.79 -3.30 -42.26
N THR A 457 16.40 -4.29 -41.47
CA THR A 457 15.18 -5.06 -41.70
C THR A 457 13.98 -4.36 -41.06
N GLN A 458 13.05 -3.94 -41.92
CA GLN A 458 11.80 -3.25 -41.58
C GLN A 458 10.92 -4.02 -40.55
N ALA A 459 11.14 -5.33 -40.41
CA ALA A 459 10.45 -6.19 -39.45
C ALA A 459 10.83 -5.95 -37.97
N ASP A 460 12.04 -5.45 -37.69
CA ASP A 460 12.53 -5.38 -36.29
C ASP A 460 12.23 -4.04 -35.59
N THR A 461 11.81 -3.00 -36.34
CA THR A 461 11.31 -1.74 -35.75
C THR A 461 10.01 -1.93 -34.94
N THR A 462 9.39 -3.10 -35.05
CA THR A 462 8.16 -3.45 -34.32
C THR A 462 8.40 -4.04 -32.92
N TYR A 463 9.66 -4.24 -32.50
CA TYR A 463 10.03 -4.90 -31.24
C TYR A 463 10.62 -3.98 -30.16
N ALA A 464 10.55 -2.66 -30.33
CA ALA A 464 10.92 -1.70 -29.28
C ALA A 464 9.85 -1.67 -28.16
N ARG A 465 9.70 -2.76 -27.40
CA ARG A 465 8.93 -2.73 -26.16
C ARG A 465 9.65 -1.77 -25.20
N LEU A 466 8.98 -0.70 -24.81
CA LEU A 466 9.38 0.07 -23.64
C LEU A 466 9.26 -0.88 -22.46
N SER A 467 10.39 -1.28 -21.89
CA SER A 467 10.38 -1.96 -20.60
C SER A 467 10.29 -0.93 -19.49
N SER A 468 9.78 -1.33 -18.35
CA SER A 468 9.93 -0.55 -17.13
C SER A 468 10.63 -1.36 -16.06
N GLY A 469 11.23 -0.64 -15.11
CA GLY A 469 11.88 -1.21 -13.95
C GLY A 469 11.28 -0.61 -12.70
N LEU A 470 11.22 -1.38 -11.62
CA LEU A 470 10.84 -0.93 -10.30
C LEU A 470 12.03 -1.13 -9.37
N GLU A 471 12.43 -0.10 -8.63
CA GLU A 471 13.46 -0.22 -7.59
C GLU A 471 12.92 0.26 -6.25
N CYS A 472 13.38 -0.38 -5.17
CA CYS A 472 13.08 0.06 -3.81
C CYS A 472 14.36 0.57 -3.14
N PHE A 473 14.28 1.76 -2.55
CA PHE A 473 15.35 2.42 -1.82
C PHE A 473 14.99 2.61 -0.36
N ALA A 474 16.01 2.67 0.49
CA ALA A 474 15.82 3.01 1.90
C ALA A 474 15.41 4.49 2.02
N ALA A 475 14.32 4.77 2.72
CA ALA A 475 13.91 6.12 3.06
C ALA A 475 14.73 6.66 4.26
N PRO A 476 14.66 7.97 4.59
CA PRO A 476 15.47 8.58 5.66
C PRO A 476 15.33 7.93 7.04
N ASN A 477 14.18 7.29 7.31
CA ASN A 477 13.90 6.66 8.58
C ASN A 477 14.50 5.24 8.68
N ALA A 478 15.04 4.68 7.60
CA ALA A 478 15.53 3.31 7.52
C ALA A 478 17.07 3.07 7.64
N PRO A 479 18.00 4.06 7.62
CA PRO A 479 19.42 3.76 7.46
C PRO A 479 20.02 3.02 8.66
N ASN A 480 19.47 3.21 9.87
CA ASN A 480 19.99 2.63 11.09
C ASN A 480 18.88 1.98 11.93
N ALA A 481 19.23 0.99 12.75
CA ALA A 481 18.30 0.36 13.70
C ALA A 481 17.63 1.38 14.65
N LYS A 482 18.35 2.46 15.02
CA LYS A 482 17.81 3.55 15.86
C LYS A 482 16.73 4.36 15.16
N SER A 483 16.92 4.71 13.88
CA SER A 483 15.92 5.49 13.13
C SER A 483 14.67 4.65 12.89
N LEU A 484 14.84 3.36 12.60
CA LEU A 484 13.74 2.40 12.49
C LEU A 484 12.93 2.33 13.80
N ALA A 485 13.62 2.33 14.96
CA ALA A 485 12.99 2.32 16.27
C ALA A 485 12.30 3.64 16.66
N VAL A 486 12.65 4.77 16.05
CA VAL A 486 11.93 6.05 16.21
C VAL A 486 10.67 6.03 15.34
N SER A 487 10.73 5.44 14.14
CA SER A 487 9.57 5.29 13.27
C SER A 487 8.43 4.47 13.89
N VAL A 488 8.75 3.53 14.79
CA VAL A 488 7.73 2.76 15.55
C VAL A 488 7.11 3.61 16.66
N GLU A 489 7.83 4.60 17.21
CA GLU A 489 7.32 5.48 18.28
C GLU A 489 6.30 6.48 17.78
N SER A 490 6.43 6.93 16.53
CA SER A 490 5.45 7.82 15.91
C SER A 490 4.12 7.14 15.58
N GLN A 491 3.99 5.83 15.83
CA GLN A 491 2.80 5.05 15.48
C GLN A 491 1.92 4.78 16.68
N SER A 492 0.61 4.95 16.46
CA SER A 492 -0.43 4.59 17.42
C SER A 492 -0.96 3.16 17.22
N SER A 493 -0.73 2.54 16.05
CA SER A 493 -1.24 1.21 15.70
C SER A 493 -0.19 0.32 15.01
N LEU A 494 -0.31 -1.00 15.21
CA LEU A 494 0.57 -2.04 14.64
C LEU A 494 0.17 -2.46 13.22
N ASP A 495 -0.74 -1.71 12.61
CA ASP A 495 -1.48 -2.17 11.45
C ASP A 495 -0.57 -2.26 10.21
N SER A 496 0.30 -1.29 9.96
CA SER A 496 1.05 -1.16 8.70
C SER A 496 2.54 -1.54 8.78
N ILE A 497 2.95 -2.53 9.59
CA ILE A 497 4.38 -2.86 9.82
C ILE A 497 5.02 -3.70 8.70
N GLY A 498 4.28 -4.06 7.65
CA GLY A 498 4.77 -4.92 6.57
C GLY A 498 6.00 -4.37 5.83
N ASP A 499 6.16 -3.05 5.74
CA ASP A 499 7.34 -2.42 5.14
C ASP A 499 8.62 -2.59 5.98
N ILE A 500 8.53 -2.53 7.31
CA ILE A 500 9.61 -2.87 8.25
C ILE A 500 10.04 -4.32 8.02
N LEU A 501 9.06 -5.22 7.99
CA LEU A 501 9.31 -6.66 7.84
C LEU A 501 9.99 -6.95 6.50
N ALA A 502 9.49 -6.36 5.42
CA ALA A 502 10.09 -6.51 4.09
C ALA A 502 11.52 -5.98 4.03
N TYR A 503 11.77 -4.79 4.61
CA TYR A 503 13.10 -4.21 4.66
C TYR A 503 14.07 -5.07 5.47
N CYS A 504 13.70 -5.48 6.69
CA CYS A 504 14.51 -6.35 7.52
C CYS A 504 14.83 -7.70 6.85
N HIS A 505 13.86 -8.28 6.14
CA HIS A 505 14.07 -9.55 5.41
C HIS A 505 15.06 -9.39 4.25
N LEU A 506 14.91 -8.33 3.45
CA LEU A 506 15.78 -8.06 2.30
C LEU A 506 17.21 -7.73 2.76
N GLU A 507 17.36 -6.87 3.77
CA GLU A 507 18.67 -6.56 4.37
C GLU A 507 19.33 -7.80 4.98
N ASN A 508 18.57 -8.67 5.67
CA ASN A 508 19.11 -9.92 6.18
C ASN A 508 19.54 -10.88 5.06
N SER A 509 18.78 -10.95 3.97
CA SER A 509 19.13 -11.77 2.81
C SER A 509 20.43 -11.28 2.15
N ALA A 510 20.58 -9.96 1.99
CA ALA A 510 21.80 -9.34 1.48
C ALA A 510 23.00 -9.55 2.42
N PHE A 511 22.76 -9.48 3.73
CA PHE A 511 23.77 -9.75 4.75
C PHE A 511 24.24 -11.20 4.71
N GLN A 512 23.31 -12.17 4.65
CA GLN A 512 23.64 -13.60 4.53
C GLN A 512 24.38 -13.91 3.24
N ALA A 513 23.99 -13.28 2.12
CA ALA A 513 24.69 -13.42 0.84
C ALA A 513 26.15 -12.94 0.96
N LYS A 514 26.39 -11.75 1.53
CA LYS A 514 27.75 -11.24 1.78
C LYS A 514 28.56 -12.14 2.71
N GLN A 515 27.95 -12.66 3.77
CA GLN A 515 28.63 -13.62 4.66
C GLN A 515 29.01 -14.91 3.94
N SER A 516 28.12 -15.44 3.10
CA SER A 516 28.40 -16.63 2.31
C SER A 516 29.53 -16.39 1.29
N GLU A 517 29.56 -15.22 0.66
CA GLU A 517 30.61 -14.82 -0.28
C GLU A 517 31.97 -14.66 0.41
N MET A 518 32.01 -13.99 1.57
CA MET A 518 33.24 -13.90 2.38
C MET A 518 33.74 -15.27 2.82
N SER A 519 32.82 -16.16 3.22
CA SER A 519 33.17 -17.54 3.61
C SER A 519 33.75 -18.34 2.43
N LEU A 520 33.20 -18.17 1.22
CA LEU A 520 33.74 -18.77 0.00
C LEU A 520 35.12 -18.21 -0.36
N LEU A 521 35.34 -16.92 -0.10
CA LEU A 521 36.62 -16.23 -0.32
C LEU A 521 37.63 -16.46 0.82
N HIS A 522 37.31 -17.29 1.82
CA HIS A 522 38.14 -17.52 3.01
C HIS A 522 38.55 -16.23 3.74
N VAL A 523 37.69 -15.21 3.69
CA VAL A 523 37.84 -13.98 4.47
C VAL A 523 37.05 -14.18 5.75
N ASP A 524 37.72 -14.18 6.90
CA ASP A 524 37.04 -14.26 8.18
C ASP A 524 36.06 -13.08 8.32
N PRO A 525 34.78 -13.32 8.62
CA PRO A 525 33.82 -12.25 8.82
C PRO A 525 34.25 -11.38 10.00
N LEU A 526 34.04 -10.06 9.87
CA LEU A 526 34.28 -9.12 10.97
C LEU A 526 33.50 -9.58 12.22
N PRO A 527 34.17 -9.76 13.38
CA PRO A 527 33.59 -10.39 14.57
C PRO A 527 32.42 -9.62 15.21
N GLU A 528 32.15 -8.39 14.78
CA GLU A 528 31.08 -7.53 15.30
C GLU A 528 29.90 -7.30 14.34
N SER A 529 29.92 -7.89 13.13
CA SER A 529 28.83 -7.66 12.17
C SER A 529 27.55 -8.38 12.58
N LYS A 530 26.57 -7.62 13.09
CA LYS A 530 25.21 -8.11 13.38
C LYS A 530 24.24 -7.65 12.28
N PRO A 531 23.22 -8.45 11.93
CA PRO A 531 22.20 -8.01 10.99
C PRO A 531 21.36 -6.90 11.61
N LEU A 532 20.89 -5.97 10.78
CA LEU A 532 20.14 -4.77 11.20
C LEU A 532 18.92 -5.11 12.07
N TYR A 533 18.20 -6.18 11.75
CA TYR A 533 17.02 -6.60 12.51
C TYR A 533 17.36 -6.97 13.97
N ALA A 534 18.56 -7.52 14.23
CA ALA A 534 18.95 -7.96 15.57
C ALA A 534 19.25 -6.76 16.49
N GLU A 535 19.94 -5.74 15.97
CA GLU A 535 20.15 -4.49 16.70
C GLU A 535 18.83 -3.75 16.93
N PHE A 536 17.95 -3.73 15.93
CA PHE A 536 16.62 -3.15 16.04
C PHE A 536 15.79 -3.80 17.15
N CYS A 537 15.69 -5.13 17.17
CA CYS A 537 14.95 -5.84 18.21
C CYS A 537 15.53 -5.59 19.61
N ALA A 538 16.87 -5.53 19.74
CA ALA A 538 17.51 -5.20 21.02
C ALA A 538 17.16 -3.78 21.52
N ILE A 539 17.07 -2.80 20.61
CA ILE A 539 16.63 -1.44 20.95
C ILE A 539 15.18 -1.47 21.44
N LEU A 540 14.27 -2.13 20.73
CA LEU A 540 12.85 -2.23 21.11
C LEU A 540 12.67 -2.87 22.49
N GLU A 541 13.39 -3.95 22.78
CA GLU A 541 13.38 -4.58 24.10
C GLU A 541 13.94 -3.68 25.20
N SER A 542 14.98 -2.89 24.90
CA SER A 542 15.54 -1.94 25.86
C SER A 542 14.55 -0.81 26.18
N LYS A 543 13.81 -0.33 25.18
CA LYS A 543 12.75 0.69 25.35
C LYS A 543 11.60 0.15 26.19
N TYR A 544 11.16 -1.09 25.93
CA TYR A 544 10.13 -1.73 26.75
C TYR A 544 10.60 -1.95 28.19
N ALA A 545 11.86 -2.33 28.40
CA ALA A 545 12.43 -2.51 29.74
C ALA A 545 12.45 -1.20 30.54
N ALA A 546 12.69 -0.08 29.86
CA ALA A 546 12.65 1.24 30.48
C ALA A 546 11.23 1.68 30.89
N LEU A 547 10.20 1.17 30.20
CA LEU A 547 8.80 1.44 30.51
C LEU A 547 8.27 0.56 31.65
N GLN A 548 8.90 -0.55 31.97
CA GLN A 548 8.31 -1.52 32.89
C GLN A 548 8.19 -0.97 34.32
N SER A 549 6.97 -0.97 34.85
CA SER A 549 6.70 -0.68 36.26
C SER A 549 6.68 -1.98 37.09
N GLN A 550 6.88 -1.87 38.41
CA GLN A 550 6.67 -3.01 39.33
C GLN A 550 5.18 -3.26 39.65
N GLU A 551 4.28 -2.36 39.23
CA GLU A 551 2.87 -2.40 39.62
C GLU A 551 2.02 -3.16 38.61
N GLN A 552 2.12 -2.79 37.33
CA GLN A 552 1.33 -3.36 36.23
C GLN A 552 2.19 -3.49 34.95
N TRP A 553 1.86 -4.47 34.11
CA TRP A 553 2.46 -4.60 32.79
C TRP A 553 1.96 -3.51 31.84
N ASN A 554 2.88 -2.85 31.14
CA ASN A 554 2.54 -1.91 30.07
C ASN A 554 2.26 -2.64 28.76
N MET A 555 1.44 -2.03 27.90
CA MET A 555 1.08 -2.56 26.59
C MET A 555 2.35 -2.95 25.79
N PRO A 556 2.50 -4.22 25.37
CA PRO A 556 3.75 -4.76 24.84
C PRO A 556 3.96 -4.44 23.36
N LEU A 557 3.66 -3.21 22.91
CA LEU A 557 3.71 -2.84 21.49
C LEU A 557 5.11 -3.08 20.88
N TYR A 558 6.17 -2.62 21.55
CA TYR A 558 7.55 -2.84 21.11
C TYR A 558 7.95 -4.33 21.06
N LEU A 559 7.49 -5.13 22.02
CA LEU A 559 7.76 -6.57 22.03
C LEU A 559 7.00 -7.29 20.91
N GLN A 560 5.77 -6.87 20.61
CA GLN A 560 4.96 -7.40 19.51
C GLN A 560 5.64 -7.12 18.16
N VAL A 561 6.17 -5.90 17.93
CA VAL A 561 6.95 -5.58 16.72
C VAL A 561 8.21 -6.46 16.63
N ALA A 562 8.99 -6.55 17.71
CA ALA A 562 10.17 -7.41 17.73
C ALA A 562 9.83 -8.88 17.45
N TYR A 563 8.72 -9.37 18.01
CA TYR A 563 8.22 -10.72 17.76
C TYR A 563 7.81 -10.92 16.30
N GLN A 564 7.11 -9.97 15.68
CA GLN A 564 6.80 -10.03 14.25
C GLN A 564 8.09 -10.09 13.40
N VAL A 565 9.10 -9.28 13.68
CA VAL A 565 10.35 -9.30 12.90
C VAL A 565 11.06 -10.65 13.05
N CYS A 566 11.26 -11.12 14.28
CA CYS A 566 11.96 -12.37 14.53
C CYS A 566 11.24 -13.61 13.98
N THR A 567 9.90 -13.60 13.89
CA THR A 567 9.12 -14.72 13.34
C THR A 567 9.15 -14.78 11.81
N ASN A 568 9.53 -13.68 11.15
CA ASN A 568 9.53 -13.57 9.69
C ASN A 568 10.93 -13.57 9.09
N VAL A 569 11.97 -13.33 9.89
CA VAL A 569 13.37 -13.43 9.45
C VAL A 569 13.90 -14.83 9.78
N ALA A 570 14.23 -15.60 8.75
CA ALA A 570 14.76 -16.96 8.89
C ALA A 570 16.19 -16.93 9.46
N ALA A 571 16.34 -17.17 10.76
CA ALA A 571 17.62 -17.49 11.38
C ALA A 571 17.45 -18.62 12.41
N SER A 572 18.32 -19.63 12.33
CA SER A 572 18.32 -20.82 13.20
C SER A 572 18.59 -20.51 14.68
N SER A 573 19.16 -19.33 14.98
CA SER A 573 19.46 -18.85 16.32
C SER A 573 18.30 -18.10 17.01
N ASN A 574 17.17 -17.89 16.33
CA ASN A 574 16.08 -17.05 16.86
C ASN A 574 15.16 -17.74 17.87
N PHE A 575 15.24 -19.07 18.07
CA PHE A 575 14.25 -19.81 18.87
C PHE A 575 14.17 -19.33 20.33
N GLU A 576 15.31 -19.09 20.98
CA GLU A 576 15.37 -18.63 22.37
C GLU A 576 14.84 -17.20 22.54
N ILE A 577 15.13 -16.32 21.57
CA ILE A 577 14.62 -14.95 21.54
C ILE A 577 13.11 -14.97 21.35
N LEU A 578 12.61 -15.79 20.41
CA LEU A 578 11.19 -15.95 20.12
C LEU A 578 10.42 -16.52 21.32
N SER A 579 10.95 -17.54 21.99
CA SER A 579 10.32 -18.08 23.20
C SER A 579 10.23 -17.03 24.29
N ARG A 580 11.31 -16.27 24.51
CA ARG A 580 11.35 -15.19 25.51
C ARG A 580 10.38 -14.04 25.18
N LEU A 581 10.33 -13.56 23.94
CA LEU A 581 9.41 -12.50 23.52
C LEU A 581 7.95 -12.95 23.63
N ARG A 582 7.65 -14.15 23.11
CA ARG A 582 6.34 -14.79 23.24
C ARG A 582 5.95 -14.88 24.72
N GLN A 583 6.90 -15.24 25.57
CA GLN A 583 6.64 -15.42 26.99
C GLN A 583 6.16 -14.11 27.65
N LEU A 584 6.92 -13.02 27.44
CA LEU A 584 6.64 -11.70 28.00
C LEU A 584 5.31 -11.11 27.50
N ILE A 585 5.03 -11.25 26.20
CA ILE A 585 3.77 -10.75 25.62
C ILE A 585 2.56 -11.45 26.24
N ILE A 586 2.63 -12.76 26.43
CA ILE A 586 1.53 -13.53 27.05
C ILE A 586 1.33 -13.13 28.51
N CYS A 587 2.39 -12.82 29.28
CA CYS A 587 2.25 -12.38 30.67
C CYS A 587 1.34 -11.14 30.81
N TYR A 588 1.52 -10.13 29.94
CA TYR A 588 0.65 -8.95 29.89
C TYR A 588 -0.82 -9.33 29.62
N TRP A 589 -1.05 -10.17 28.61
CA TRP A 589 -2.42 -10.54 28.24
C TRP A 589 -3.08 -11.45 29.28
N CYS A 590 -2.33 -12.31 29.97
CA CYS A 590 -2.82 -13.10 31.10
C CYS A 590 -3.27 -12.19 32.24
N GLU A 591 -2.47 -11.18 32.61
CA GLU A 591 -2.84 -10.19 33.64
C GLU A 591 -4.16 -9.50 33.29
N ASN A 592 -4.27 -8.89 32.11
CA ASN A 592 -5.48 -8.16 31.70
C ASN A 592 -6.70 -9.07 31.53
N THR A 593 -6.52 -10.30 31.03
CA THR A 593 -7.65 -11.22 30.84
C THR A 593 -8.13 -11.78 32.17
N LEU A 594 -7.23 -12.02 33.12
CA LEU A 594 -7.59 -12.46 34.48
C LEU A 594 -8.37 -11.38 35.21
N GLU A 595 -7.97 -10.11 35.10
CA GLU A 595 -8.71 -8.98 35.66
C GLU A 595 -10.17 -8.97 35.14
N GLN A 596 -10.35 -9.06 33.81
CA GLN A 596 -11.67 -9.12 33.19
C GLN A 596 -12.51 -10.35 33.59
N ILE A 597 -11.89 -11.53 33.72
CA ILE A 597 -12.61 -12.76 34.09
C ILE A 597 -12.99 -12.74 35.58
N LEU A 598 -12.15 -12.19 36.45
CA LEU A 598 -12.41 -12.14 37.88
C LEU A 598 -13.58 -11.21 38.23
N ASP A 599 -13.79 -10.16 37.43
CA ASP A 599 -14.92 -9.23 37.52
C ASP A 599 -16.25 -9.82 37.02
N GLN A 600 -16.23 -10.86 36.18
CA GLN A 600 -17.43 -11.50 35.63
C GLN A 600 -17.96 -12.66 36.51
N ASP A 601 -19.27 -12.88 36.43
CA ASP A 601 -19.96 -13.99 37.12
C ASP A 601 -19.77 -15.35 36.40
N ASN A 602 -19.73 -16.40 37.23
CA ASN A 602 -19.19 -17.74 36.95
C ASN A 602 -19.73 -18.46 35.69
N HIS A 603 -18.85 -18.65 34.70
CA HIS A 603 -18.97 -19.70 33.69
C HIS A 603 -17.88 -20.77 33.87
N LYS A 604 -18.24 -22.05 33.68
CA LYS A 604 -17.29 -23.17 33.83
C LYS A 604 -16.14 -23.12 32.82
N ASP A 605 -16.41 -22.61 31.62
CA ASP A 605 -15.39 -22.49 30.56
C ASP A 605 -14.37 -21.39 30.84
N THR A 606 -14.75 -20.33 31.55
CA THR A 606 -13.83 -19.23 31.93
C THR A 606 -12.94 -19.62 33.11
N ALA A 607 -13.41 -20.52 33.99
CA ALA A 607 -12.65 -21.02 35.13
C ALA A 607 -11.38 -21.79 34.70
N LEU A 608 -11.47 -22.67 33.69
CA LEU A 608 -10.31 -23.42 33.19
C LEU A 608 -9.26 -22.49 32.57
N SER A 609 -9.69 -21.52 31.75
CA SER A 609 -8.78 -20.54 31.16
C SER A 609 -8.11 -19.67 32.23
N ALA A 610 -8.84 -19.25 33.27
CA ALA A 610 -8.29 -18.47 34.36
C ALA A 610 -7.21 -19.26 35.13
N LEU A 611 -7.45 -20.54 35.41
CA LEU A 611 -6.46 -21.39 36.08
C LEU A 611 -5.20 -21.61 35.22
N LEU A 612 -5.35 -21.78 33.90
CA LEU A 612 -4.21 -21.90 32.99
C LEU A 612 -3.39 -20.61 32.90
N MET A 613 -4.04 -19.45 32.90
CA MET A 613 -3.37 -18.14 32.92
C MET A 613 -2.63 -17.91 34.23
N ALA A 614 -3.22 -18.28 35.36
CA ALA A 614 -2.58 -18.18 36.68
C ALA A 614 -1.37 -19.12 36.82
N ASP A 615 -1.50 -20.37 36.37
CA ASP A 615 -0.40 -21.34 36.31
C ASP A 615 0.74 -20.83 35.43
N TYR A 616 0.42 -20.18 34.30
CA TYR A 616 1.41 -19.63 33.40
C TYR A 616 2.17 -18.44 34.00
N LEU A 617 1.46 -17.52 34.68
CA LEU A 617 2.12 -16.43 35.39
C LEU A 617 3.09 -16.97 36.46
N LEU A 618 2.68 -18.00 37.20
CA LEU A 618 3.55 -18.67 38.18
C LEU A 618 4.78 -19.34 37.52
N LEU A 619 4.59 -20.04 36.40
CA LEU A 619 5.70 -20.64 35.63
C LEU A 619 6.68 -19.55 35.16
N SER A 620 6.15 -18.45 34.61
CA SER A 620 6.95 -17.34 34.09
C SER A 620 7.80 -16.63 35.15
N ALA A 621 7.34 -16.64 36.41
CA ALA A 621 8.09 -16.11 37.55
C ALA A 621 9.40 -16.89 37.79
N SER A 622 9.40 -18.18 37.47
CA SER A 622 10.51 -19.09 37.77
C SER A 622 11.58 -19.13 36.68
N THR A 623 11.21 -18.85 35.43
CA THR A 623 12.09 -19.02 34.26
C THR A 623 12.78 -17.72 33.84
N ASN A 624 12.28 -16.56 34.25
CA ASN A 624 12.85 -15.28 33.84
C ASN A 624 14.17 -14.94 34.57
N PRO A 625 15.22 -14.50 33.83
CA PRO A 625 16.41 -13.91 34.45
C PRO A 625 16.06 -12.57 35.13
N THR A 626 16.99 -12.08 35.97
CA THR A 626 16.89 -10.92 36.89
C THR A 626 16.25 -9.63 36.38
N LYS A 627 16.09 -9.47 35.06
CA LYS A 627 15.57 -8.27 34.38
C LYS A 627 14.03 -8.18 34.37
N TRP A 628 13.29 -9.29 34.40
CA TRP A 628 11.82 -9.28 34.22
C TRP A 628 11.12 -10.08 35.33
N ARG A 629 10.68 -9.39 36.39
CA ARG A 629 9.92 -10.00 37.50
C ARG A 629 8.41 -9.85 37.29
N LEU A 630 7.64 -10.72 37.96
CA LEU A 630 6.20 -10.55 38.05
C LEU A 630 5.86 -9.20 38.70
N THR A 631 4.78 -8.59 38.25
CA THR A 631 4.22 -7.37 38.83
C THR A 631 3.43 -7.72 40.10
N LYS A 632 3.27 -6.75 41.01
CA LYS A 632 2.45 -6.93 42.21
C LYS A 632 0.99 -7.25 41.88
N LEU A 633 0.48 -6.72 40.77
CA LEU A 633 -0.88 -6.99 40.30
C LEU A 633 -1.01 -8.45 39.85
N SER A 634 -0.08 -8.96 39.05
CA SER A 634 -0.04 -10.38 38.64
C SER A 634 -0.05 -11.31 39.85
N GLU A 635 0.73 -11.04 40.89
CA GLU A 635 0.75 -11.85 42.12
C GLU A 635 -0.62 -11.88 42.82
N ARG A 636 -1.26 -10.72 42.96
CA ARG A 636 -2.60 -10.61 43.55
C ARG A 636 -3.67 -11.32 42.72
N LEU A 637 -3.62 -11.21 41.40
CA LEU A 637 -4.58 -11.88 40.51
C LEU A 637 -4.42 -13.40 40.57
N VAL A 638 -3.19 -13.91 40.64
CA VAL A 638 -2.93 -15.36 40.80
C VAL A 638 -3.53 -15.86 42.12
N GLU A 639 -3.34 -15.12 43.22
CA GLU A 639 -3.97 -15.44 44.52
C GLU A 639 -5.51 -15.47 44.42
N HIS A 640 -6.12 -14.45 43.81
CA HIS A 640 -7.58 -14.37 43.67
C HIS A 640 -8.13 -15.47 42.74
N ALA A 641 -7.42 -15.79 41.65
CA ALA A 641 -7.83 -16.84 40.72
C ALA A 641 -7.81 -18.23 41.38
N TYR A 642 -6.78 -18.56 42.17
CA TYR A 642 -6.74 -19.82 42.92
C TYR A 642 -7.77 -19.87 44.06
N GLN A 643 -8.10 -18.73 44.68
CA GLN A 643 -9.18 -18.67 45.68
C GLN A 643 -10.57 -18.88 45.06
N LYS A 644 -10.84 -18.28 43.89
CA LYS A 644 -12.16 -18.34 43.22
C LYS A 644 -12.39 -19.66 42.48
N PHE A 645 -11.37 -20.19 41.81
CA PHE A 645 -11.51 -21.33 40.89
C PHE A 645 -10.62 -22.55 41.22
N GLY A 646 -9.60 -22.39 42.08
CA GLY A 646 -8.58 -23.41 42.34
C GLY A 646 -8.90 -24.35 43.50
N ASN A 647 -7.97 -25.30 43.73
CA ASN A 647 -8.03 -26.25 44.84
C ASN A 647 -7.10 -25.83 46.00
N SER A 648 -7.26 -26.47 47.17
CA SER A 648 -6.37 -26.26 48.33
C SER A 648 -4.89 -26.56 48.01
N GLU A 649 -4.63 -27.51 47.11
CA GLU A 649 -3.29 -27.83 46.59
C GLU A 649 -2.69 -26.68 45.76
N ASP A 650 -3.53 -25.93 45.03
CA ASP A 650 -3.08 -24.80 44.19
C ASP A 650 -2.59 -23.65 45.08
N MET A 651 -3.33 -23.37 46.15
CA MET A 651 -2.93 -22.41 47.20
C MET A 651 -1.68 -22.88 47.97
N ALA A 652 -1.52 -24.19 48.18
CA ALA A 652 -0.31 -24.73 48.80
C ALA A 652 0.91 -24.59 47.89
N ARG A 653 0.77 -24.76 46.57
CA ARG A 653 1.85 -24.56 45.59
C ARG A 653 2.31 -23.11 45.53
N LEU A 654 1.37 -22.17 45.53
CA LEU A 654 1.70 -20.74 45.57
C LEU A 654 2.52 -20.39 46.83
N LYS A 655 2.14 -20.91 48.00
CA LYS A 655 2.84 -20.67 49.27
C LYS A 655 4.18 -21.38 49.39
N SER A 656 4.31 -22.56 48.79
CA SER A 656 5.53 -23.37 48.82
C SER A 656 6.51 -23.04 47.69
N ASN A 657 6.13 -22.11 46.80
CA ASN A 657 6.89 -21.73 45.60
C ASN A 657 7.28 -22.93 44.72
N GLN A 658 6.44 -23.98 44.72
CA GLN A 658 6.65 -25.19 43.92
C GLN A 658 6.42 -24.88 42.43
N GLN A 659 7.38 -25.30 41.59
CA GLN A 659 7.63 -24.71 40.27
C GLN A 659 6.79 -25.31 39.12
N LEU A 660 6.28 -26.53 39.26
CA LEU A 660 5.60 -27.23 38.17
C LEU A 660 4.07 -27.19 38.34
N PRO A 661 3.34 -26.49 37.46
CA PRO A 661 1.89 -26.48 37.49
C PRO A 661 1.32 -27.86 37.12
N PRO A 662 0.14 -28.23 37.65
CA PRO A 662 -0.51 -29.49 37.32
C PRO A 662 -1.00 -29.48 35.87
N ALA A 663 -1.01 -30.66 35.23
CA ALA A 663 -1.65 -30.79 33.93
C ALA A 663 -3.17 -30.72 34.08
N ARG A 664 -3.78 -29.60 33.69
CA ARG A 664 -5.24 -29.37 33.78
C ARG A 664 -6.02 -29.90 32.57
N GLU A 665 -5.34 -30.20 31.47
CA GLU A 665 -5.95 -30.63 30.21
C GLU A 665 -5.41 -32.00 29.76
N GLN A 666 -6.20 -32.69 28.94
CA GLN A 666 -5.87 -33.97 28.34
C GLN A 666 -5.81 -33.84 26.82
N CYS A 667 -4.96 -34.64 26.19
CA CYS A 667 -4.82 -34.69 24.74
C CYS A 667 -6.06 -35.33 24.11
N GLY A 668 -6.72 -34.65 23.16
CA GLY A 668 -7.88 -35.19 22.43
C GLY A 668 -7.60 -36.50 21.68
N LEU A 669 -6.34 -36.74 21.29
CA LEU A 669 -5.93 -37.94 20.54
C LEU A 669 -5.65 -39.19 21.40
N CYS A 670 -5.15 -39.01 22.63
CA CYS A 670 -4.66 -40.14 23.44
C CYS A 670 -4.99 -40.06 24.92
N SER A 671 -5.75 -39.05 25.34
CA SER A 671 -6.16 -38.77 26.73
C SER A 671 -5.01 -38.61 27.74
N SER A 672 -3.75 -38.61 27.28
CA SER A 672 -2.59 -38.33 28.13
C SER A 672 -2.60 -36.86 28.58
N PRO A 673 -2.12 -36.56 29.80
CA PRO A 673 -2.10 -35.20 30.33
C PRO A 673 -1.15 -34.31 29.52
N VAL A 674 -1.57 -33.06 29.30
CA VAL A 674 -0.79 -32.04 28.59
C VAL A 674 -0.20 -31.07 29.61
N PRO A 675 1.11 -31.14 29.93
CA PRO A 675 1.74 -30.24 30.87
C PRO A 675 1.85 -28.82 30.30
N LEU A 676 1.80 -27.81 31.17
CA LEU A 676 2.14 -26.44 30.82
C LEU A 676 3.67 -26.29 30.89
N THR A 677 4.29 -25.85 29.79
CA THR A 677 5.74 -25.66 29.67
C THR A 677 6.05 -24.29 29.07
N ASP A 678 7.32 -23.90 29.04
CA ASP A 678 7.77 -22.63 28.44
C ASP A 678 7.37 -22.49 26.96
N LYS A 679 7.21 -23.62 26.25
CA LYS A 679 6.66 -23.67 24.88
C LYS A 679 5.14 -23.69 24.88
N ILE A 680 4.53 -22.63 25.43
CA ILE A 680 3.09 -22.61 25.69
C ILE A 680 2.23 -22.81 24.43
N MET A 681 2.56 -22.20 23.30
CA MET A 681 1.70 -22.25 22.10
C MET A 681 1.72 -23.62 21.40
N GLU A 682 2.83 -24.36 21.53
CA GLU A 682 3.08 -25.64 20.85
C GLU A 682 3.32 -26.75 21.90
N PRO A 683 2.33 -27.08 22.76
CA PRO A 683 2.53 -28.09 23.79
C PRO A 683 2.63 -29.49 23.19
N THR A 684 3.47 -30.32 23.80
CA THR A 684 3.54 -31.75 23.52
C THR A 684 2.89 -32.54 24.65
N CYS A 685 2.05 -33.51 24.31
CA CYS A 685 1.53 -34.44 25.31
C CYS A 685 2.63 -35.41 25.78
N LYS A 686 2.40 -36.12 26.90
CA LYS A 686 3.39 -37.10 27.40
C LYS A 686 3.76 -38.19 26.40
N ASN A 687 2.87 -38.48 25.43
CA ASN A 687 3.09 -39.46 24.37
C ASN A 687 3.70 -38.85 23.09
N GLY A 688 4.06 -37.56 23.09
CA GLY A 688 4.76 -36.91 21.97
C GLY A 688 3.88 -36.30 20.89
N HIS A 689 2.56 -36.26 21.04
CA HIS A 689 1.68 -35.53 20.10
C HIS A 689 1.84 -34.02 20.28
N ALA A 690 2.16 -33.32 19.20
CA ALA A 690 2.16 -31.85 19.14
C ALA A 690 0.73 -31.34 19.02
N LEU A 691 0.36 -30.39 19.86
CA LEU A 691 -0.95 -29.75 19.91
C LEU A 691 -0.75 -28.23 19.84
N GLU A 692 -1.84 -27.49 19.64
CA GLU A 692 -1.84 -26.02 19.55
C GLU A 692 -2.74 -25.44 20.65
N ARG A 693 -2.31 -24.34 21.29
CA ARG A 693 -3.14 -23.60 22.25
C ARG A 693 -3.74 -22.34 21.63
N CYS A 694 -4.94 -21.99 22.07
CA CYS A 694 -5.58 -20.72 21.76
C CYS A 694 -4.80 -19.57 22.42
N PHE A 695 -4.28 -18.59 21.66
CA PHE A 695 -3.54 -17.47 22.25
C PHE A 695 -4.39 -16.56 23.17
N MET A 696 -5.73 -16.67 23.12
CA MET A 696 -6.62 -15.90 23.98
C MET A 696 -6.97 -16.61 25.28
N THR A 697 -7.37 -17.89 25.20
CA THR A 697 -7.86 -18.66 26.35
C THR A 697 -6.81 -19.59 26.94
N LEU A 698 -5.69 -19.76 26.25
CA LEU A 698 -4.65 -20.75 26.51
C LEU A 698 -5.14 -22.20 26.48
N ARG A 699 -6.38 -22.50 26.11
CA ARG A 699 -6.88 -23.88 26.03
C ARG A 699 -6.33 -24.60 24.79
N VAL A 700 -6.17 -25.91 24.89
CA VAL A 700 -5.82 -26.74 23.73
C VAL A 700 -6.96 -26.71 22.72
N ILE A 701 -6.63 -26.51 21.44
CA ILE A 701 -7.59 -26.52 20.34
C ILE A 701 -7.79 -27.98 19.91
N ASP A 702 -8.96 -28.53 20.19
CA ASP A 702 -9.37 -29.84 19.67
C ASP A 702 -9.97 -29.65 18.26
N ALA A 703 -9.59 -30.52 17.31
CA ALA A 703 -9.58 -30.25 15.86
C ALA A 703 -10.95 -30.17 15.14
N ALA A 704 -12.04 -29.84 15.85
CA ALA A 704 -13.40 -29.86 15.30
C ALA A 704 -14.10 -28.50 15.47
N GLY A 705 -13.71 -27.50 14.67
CA GLY A 705 -14.43 -26.23 14.65
C GLY A 705 -13.79 -25.10 13.82
N VAL A 706 -14.46 -23.95 13.87
CA VAL A 706 -13.97 -22.67 13.33
C VAL A 706 -12.79 -22.17 14.17
N VAL A 707 -11.65 -21.89 13.54
CA VAL A 707 -10.45 -21.38 14.22
C VAL A 707 -9.95 -20.11 13.54
N TRP A 708 -9.54 -19.13 14.32
CA TRP A 708 -8.87 -17.92 13.84
C TRP A 708 -7.36 -18.14 13.79
N LYS A 709 -6.69 -17.75 12.71
CA LYS A 709 -5.22 -17.84 12.54
C LYS A 709 -4.61 -16.46 12.32
N CYS A 710 -3.56 -16.07 13.07
CA CYS A 710 -2.72 -14.89 12.73
C CYS A 710 -1.93 -15.25 11.47
N MET A 711 -2.00 -14.41 10.44
CA MET A 711 -1.24 -14.66 9.21
C MET A 711 0.24 -14.34 9.36
N VAL A 712 0.63 -13.52 10.33
CA VAL A 712 2.03 -13.11 10.54
C VAL A 712 2.81 -14.08 11.43
N CYS A 713 2.24 -14.54 12.55
CA CYS A 713 2.92 -15.47 13.48
C CYS A 713 2.32 -16.88 13.53
N GLU A 714 1.30 -17.16 12.72
CA GLU A 714 0.63 -18.47 12.59
C GLU A 714 -0.12 -18.96 13.85
N ALA A 715 -0.17 -18.15 14.91
CA ALA A 715 -0.88 -18.48 16.14
C ALA A 715 -2.39 -18.64 15.91
N LEU A 716 -2.98 -19.59 16.64
CA LEU A 716 -4.39 -19.96 16.51
C LEU A 716 -5.22 -19.46 17.70
N ALA A 717 -6.50 -19.17 17.46
CA ALA A 717 -7.49 -18.88 18.48
C ALA A 717 -8.81 -19.57 18.16
N ASN A 718 -9.40 -20.22 19.17
CA ASN A 718 -10.73 -20.80 19.09
C ASN A 718 -11.70 -19.88 19.84
N VAL A 719 -12.49 -19.11 19.09
CA VAL A 719 -13.46 -18.14 19.62
C VAL A 719 -14.76 -18.29 18.83
N THR A 720 -15.85 -18.55 19.55
CA THR A 720 -17.20 -18.75 18.98
C THR A 720 -17.98 -17.45 18.77
N ALA A 721 -17.43 -16.30 19.19
CA ALA A 721 -18.09 -15.01 19.07
C ALA A 721 -18.26 -14.58 17.59
N ASN A 722 -19.40 -13.96 17.28
CA ASN A 722 -19.72 -13.34 15.98
C ASN A 722 -18.90 -12.06 15.70
N THR A 723 -17.60 -12.07 16.01
CA THR A 723 -16.72 -10.92 15.75
C THR A 723 -16.24 -10.98 14.31
N ASN A 724 -16.51 -9.92 13.54
CA ASN A 724 -16.05 -9.82 12.14
C ASN A 724 -14.53 -9.63 11.99
N GLN A 725 -13.87 -9.19 13.06
CA GLN A 725 -12.42 -8.96 13.10
C GLN A 725 -11.86 -9.45 14.42
N LEU A 726 -10.67 -10.06 14.37
CA LEU A 726 -9.92 -10.49 15.55
C LEU A 726 -8.48 -10.03 15.41
N VAL A 727 -7.92 -9.42 16.45
CA VAL A 727 -6.51 -9.04 16.51
C VAL A 727 -5.75 -10.06 17.35
N CYS A 728 -4.61 -10.53 16.84
CA CYS A 728 -3.78 -11.47 17.54
C CYS A 728 -3.07 -10.80 18.72
N ARG A 729 -3.12 -11.43 19.89
CA ARG A 729 -2.44 -10.94 21.10
C ARG A 729 -0.92 -11.03 21.01
N LEU A 730 -0.37 -11.95 20.22
CA LEU A 730 1.07 -12.14 20.05
C LEU A 730 1.69 -11.19 19.04
N CYS A 731 1.15 -11.20 17.82
CA CYS A 731 1.67 -10.41 16.71
C CYS A 731 1.07 -8.99 16.71
N GLY A 732 -0.15 -8.77 17.21
CA GLY A 732 -0.88 -7.51 17.03
C GLY A 732 -1.50 -7.35 15.65
N CYS A 733 -1.34 -8.33 14.76
CA CYS A 733 -1.94 -8.33 13.42
C CYS A 733 -3.33 -8.95 13.42
N PHE A 734 -4.11 -8.63 12.39
CA PHE A 734 -5.43 -9.23 12.19
C PHE A 734 -5.35 -10.73 11.88
N CYS A 735 -6.23 -11.48 12.53
CA CYS A 735 -6.43 -12.91 12.30
C CYS A 735 -7.50 -13.14 11.24
N GLN A 736 -7.37 -14.26 10.52
CA GLN A 736 -8.39 -14.73 9.59
C GLN A 736 -9.15 -15.90 10.20
N LYS A 737 -10.48 -15.88 10.05
CA LYS A 737 -11.36 -17.02 10.37
C LYS A 737 -11.12 -18.13 9.35
N ILE A 738 -10.82 -19.33 9.83
CA ILE A 738 -10.65 -20.57 9.05
C ILE A 738 -11.75 -21.52 9.48
N GLU A 739 -12.52 -21.99 8.51
CA GLU A 739 -13.50 -23.05 8.70
C GLU A 739 -12.89 -24.31 8.04
N TYR A 740 -12.64 -25.33 8.86
CA TYR A 740 -12.04 -26.61 8.44
C TYR A 740 -13.10 -27.60 7.97
#